data_AF-A5DKS8-F1
#
_entry.id   AF-A5DKS8-F1
#
_cell.length_a   1.000
_cell.length_b   1.000
_cell.length_c   1.000
_cell.angle_alpha   90.00
_cell.angle_beta   90.00
_cell.angle_gamma   90.00
#
_symmetry.space_group_name_H-M   'P 1'
#
loop_
_entity.id
_entity.type
_entity.pdbx_description
1 polymer ?
#
loop_
_entity_poly.entity_id
_entity_poly.type
_entity_poly.pdbx_seq_one_letter_code
_entity_poly.pdbx_strand_id
1 'polypeptide(L)'
;MPIEKDACETHISVREAAGAWVKAILQKPFLSNYYQGADYHYLLDRISRSIPRPCIKVARMSTPGYIYRFAWQAAACGVPVSAVASFRLSGNEIFISLFLYCSIFSQNNRGAHEVVNNMSQFEDTPQAPGAMKLEDTSSRQTPELDGKHPLENHDGDTNGAENKRIKLEEHTESKNGPTKAEPMSVASKENGGMVVVPPAQPQLFYVPLKTGLVYDVRMRYHAKIFTSYFEYIDPHPEDPRRIYRIYKKLAETGLIHDTSLSGSDHLGPYMTKIPVREATAEEILEVHSKEHLSYIQSTEKMSRDQLLEETEKGDSIYVNNDSYLSAKLSCGGAIEACKAVVEGTVKNSMAIVRPPGHHAEPDTPGGFCLFSNVAVAAKNILKNYPESVRRIVIIDWDIHHGNGTQKAFYNDPRVLYISLHRYENGRFYPGTKYGHYSNVGEGPGEGYSVNIPWNCPGKGDGDYVYAFNKIILPVINEFNPDLLIVSSGFDAADGDIIGGCHVTPVGYGYMTHLLKGIARGNLAVILEGGYNLDSITNGALAVTKVLLGEPPENTISALPSSDTIETVDEVMKALAQYWKCMRIGMPKQSFEDVFDLSTNTNAYKLTNIADTIRSHQANELFEKYNFVNLPIVTAATADTKSSYFTDMPSRKDDLILASPDIYNAETLVVTIHDPHEIWANIEPNSGTIDGGSSVVLEHPMVQIMEKVKSELAESSEPSNEKLGFMDIEIPSLALPSKPIGSLANPSVSTYSPTIFSQELLLYVWDNYITYFSNIKKIVFVGFGDAYQAIVHLYSKRPPQEIKEVVKGTIAFAAKSPLKPLVSVMDESMVDWYYQNSVVFTSHLNSCWTSTGSGRAADSADENKRPRRKFGRVLKSGSDNLWDVISDKFNEGIDFVLDSIEDLSGTEESS
;
A
#
# COMPACT_ATOMS: atom_id res chain seq x y z
N MET A 1 14.53 31.77 -52.11
CA MET A 1 14.77 33.24 -52.16
C MET A 1 15.10 33.71 -50.76
N PRO A 2 16.13 34.56 -50.59
CA PRO A 2 16.70 34.87 -49.28
C PRO A 2 15.88 35.91 -48.52
N ILE A 3 15.88 35.79 -47.20
CA ILE A 3 15.23 36.69 -46.24
C ILE A 3 16.26 37.74 -45.81
N GLU A 4 15.96 39.01 -46.07
CA GLU A 4 16.64 40.16 -45.49
C GLU A 4 16.18 40.39 -44.04
N LYS A 5 17.14 40.87 -43.25
CA LYS A 5 16.99 41.36 -41.89
C LYS A 5 16.08 42.59 -41.86
N ASP A 6 15.17 42.65 -40.90
CA ASP A 6 15.01 43.86 -40.10
C ASP A 6 14.48 43.53 -38.71
N ALA A 7 15.09 44.18 -37.73
CA ALA A 7 14.85 44.04 -36.31
C ALA A 7 13.61 44.85 -35.88
N CYS A 8 12.83 44.30 -34.96
CA CYS A 8 11.99 45.10 -34.07
C CYS A 8 12.02 44.46 -32.67
N GLU A 9 12.76 45.11 -31.77
CA GLU A 9 12.80 44.84 -30.35
C GLU A 9 11.40 45.00 -29.74
N THR A 10 10.94 44.01 -28.99
CA THR A 10 9.86 44.19 -28.00
C THR A 10 10.36 43.68 -26.65
N HIS A 11 10.91 44.62 -25.87
CA HIS A 11 11.13 44.47 -24.45
C HIS A 11 9.77 44.41 -23.73
N ILE A 12 9.28 43.22 -23.42
CA ILE A 12 8.20 43.06 -22.42
C ILE A 12 8.83 43.32 -21.05
N SER A 13 8.33 44.32 -20.33
CA SER A 13 8.83 44.63 -19.00
C SER A 13 8.42 43.52 -18.03
N VAL A 14 9.32 43.10 -17.14
CA VAL A 14 9.07 42.12 -16.04
C VAL A 14 7.83 42.49 -15.20
N ARG A 15 7.42 43.76 -15.24
CA ARG A 15 6.24 44.32 -14.58
C ARG A 15 4.91 43.81 -15.18
N GLU A 16 4.87 43.59 -16.50
CA GLU A 16 3.67 43.09 -17.20
C GLU A 16 3.52 41.58 -17.03
N ALA A 17 4.64 40.84 -17.02
CA ALA A 17 4.66 39.41 -16.75
C ALA A 17 4.20 39.08 -15.31
N ALA A 18 4.66 39.86 -14.32
CA ALA A 18 4.24 39.70 -12.92
C ALA A 18 2.77 40.09 -12.70
N GLY A 19 2.28 41.14 -13.37
CA GLY A 19 0.88 41.54 -13.32
C GLY A 19 -0.08 40.52 -13.95
N ALA A 20 0.33 39.89 -15.06
CA ALA A 20 -0.43 38.83 -15.72
C ALA A 20 -0.49 37.55 -14.87
N TRP A 21 0.61 37.20 -14.18
CA TRP A 21 0.67 36.03 -13.31
C TRP A 21 -0.19 36.17 -12.04
N VAL A 22 -0.20 37.35 -11.42
CA VAL A 22 -1.04 37.62 -10.23
C VAL A 22 -2.53 37.63 -10.59
N LYS A 23 -2.89 38.16 -11.76
CA LYS A 23 -4.28 38.07 -12.29
C LYS A 23 -4.71 36.62 -12.56
N ALA A 24 -3.81 35.77 -13.06
CA ALA A 24 -4.08 34.37 -13.33
C ALA A 24 -4.29 33.53 -12.05
N ILE A 25 -3.65 33.91 -10.94
CA ILE A 25 -3.83 33.25 -9.63
C ILE A 25 -5.17 33.69 -8.98
N LEU A 26 -5.55 34.96 -9.13
CA LEU A 26 -6.78 35.51 -8.52
C LEU A 26 -8.08 35.15 -9.28
N GLN A 27 -7.98 34.60 -10.50
CA GLN A 27 -9.14 34.19 -11.31
C GLN A 27 -9.46 32.68 -11.26
N LYS A 28 -8.74 31.88 -10.46
CA LYS A 28 -9.09 30.47 -10.28
C LYS A 28 -10.28 30.30 -9.31
N PRO A 29 -11.24 29.39 -9.55
CA PRO A 29 -12.45 29.21 -8.73
C PRO A 29 -12.19 28.68 -7.31
N PHE A 30 -10.94 28.42 -6.94
CA PHE A 30 -10.58 27.66 -5.73
C PHE A 30 -10.83 28.40 -4.41
N LEU A 31 -11.13 29.71 -4.45
CA LEU A 31 -11.32 30.54 -3.25
C LEU A 31 -12.78 30.85 -2.91
N SER A 32 -13.77 30.43 -3.72
CA SER A 32 -15.18 30.71 -3.43
C SER A 32 -15.83 29.75 -2.42
N ASN A 33 -15.14 28.68 -2.01
CA ASN A 33 -15.72 27.67 -1.11
C ASN A 33 -15.45 27.92 0.39
N TYR A 34 -14.71 28.97 0.75
CA TYR A 34 -14.30 29.20 2.15
C TYR A 34 -14.87 30.46 2.84
N TYR A 35 -15.57 31.34 2.12
CA TYR A 35 -16.20 32.52 2.74
C TYR A 35 -17.58 32.80 2.11
N GLN A 36 -18.65 32.49 2.84
CA GLN A 36 -19.99 33.01 2.54
C GLN A 36 -20.24 34.27 3.40
N GLY A 37 -20.56 35.39 2.76
CA GLY A 37 -20.99 36.62 3.43
C GLY A 37 -20.17 37.87 3.09
N ALA A 38 -20.71 39.03 3.46
CA ALA A 38 -20.31 40.38 3.03
C ALA A 38 -18.86 40.84 3.37
N ASP A 39 -17.98 39.95 3.87
CA ASP A 39 -16.61 40.29 4.26
C ASP A 39 -15.56 40.17 3.12
N TYR A 40 -15.89 39.52 2.00
CA TYR A 40 -14.95 39.38 0.88
C TYR A 40 -14.64 40.71 0.17
N HIS A 41 -15.63 41.59 0.05
CA HIS A 41 -15.45 42.92 -0.53
C HIS A 41 -14.74 43.91 0.42
N TYR A 42 -14.86 43.72 1.74
CA TYR A 42 -14.19 44.55 2.74
C TYR A 42 -12.68 44.25 2.82
N LEU A 43 -12.29 42.97 2.65
CA LEU A 43 -10.88 42.55 2.66
C LEU A 43 -10.12 43.05 1.42
N LEU A 44 -10.75 43.04 0.24
CA LEU A 44 -10.18 43.53 -1.01
C LEU A 44 -9.96 45.06 -1.01
N ASP A 45 -10.90 45.84 -0.44
CA ASP A 45 -10.78 47.30 -0.34
C ASP A 45 -9.72 47.74 0.69
N ARG A 46 -9.46 46.90 1.73
CA ARG A 46 -8.42 47.17 2.74
C ARG A 46 -7.01 46.84 2.23
N ILE A 47 -6.84 45.78 1.42
CA ILE A 47 -5.55 45.43 0.80
C ILE A 47 -5.14 46.44 -0.29
N SER A 48 -6.12 46.95 -1.05
CA SER A 48 -5.93 48.00 -2.06
C SER A 48 -5.38 49.32 -1.49
N ARG A 49 -5.75 49.68 -0.25
CA ARG A 49 -5.44 50.99 0.34
C ARG A 49 -4.19 51.03 1.24
N SER A 50 -3.50 49.90 1.47
CA SER A 50 -2.51 49.77 2.55
C SER A 50 -1.03 49.68 2.13
N ILE A 51 -0.64 49.97 0.88
CA ILE A 51 0.79 49.96 0.48
C ILE A 51 1.22 51.31 -0.12
N PRO A 52 2.02 52.12 0.60
CA PRO A 52 2.79 53.21 0.03
C PRO A 52 4.07 52.68 -0.67
N ARG A 53 4.52 53.32 -1.75
CA ARG A 53 5.92 53.22 -2.26
C ARG A 53 6.90 53.69 -1.14
N PRO A 54 8.21 53.33 -1.03
CA PRO A 54 9.12 52.52 -1.89
C PRO A 54 10.10 51.56 -1.11
N CYS A 55 11.13 51.04 -1.82
CA CYS A 55 12.43 50.44 -1.38
C CYS A 55 12.60 48.90 -1.48
N ILE A 56 13.13 48.41 -2.62
CA ILE A 56 13.79 47.09 -2.72
C ILE A 56 15.30 47.32 -2.80
N LYS A 57 16.05 46.85 -1.80
CA LYS A 57 17.51 46.70 -1.88
C LYS A 57 17.83 45.31 -2.43
N VAL A 58 18.51 45.25 -3.58
CA VAL A 58 19.10 44.01 -4.10
C VAL A 58 20.46 43.82 -3.43
N ALA A 59 20.63 42.78 -2.62
CA ALA A 59 21.92 42.39 -2.09
C ALA A 59 22.79 41.77 -3.20
N ARG A 60 24.00 42.30 -3.38
CA ARG A 60 25.05 41.79 -4.29
C ARG A 60 25.42 40.35 -3.92
N MET A 61 25.30 39.42 -4.86
CA MET A 61 26.10 38.18 -4.85
C MET A 61 27.40 38.41 -5.63
N SER A 62 28.52 38.03 -5.01
CA SER A 62 29.86 38.01 -5.56
C SER A 62 30.01 36.90 -6.62
N THR A 63 30.85 37.17 -7.63
CA THR A 63 31.27 36.32 -8.77
C THR A 63 30.26 36.05 -9.92
N PRO A 64 30.23 36.89 -10.98
CA PRO A 64 29.34 36.74 -12.16
C PRO A 64 29.89 35.90 -13.33
N GLY A 65 31.07 35.28 -13.22
CA GLY A 65 31.79 34.77 -14.40
C GLY A 65 31.43 33.35 -14.89
N TYR A 66 30.97 32.46 -14.01
CA TYR A 66 30.87 31.02 -14.35
C TYR A 66 29.46 30.55 -14.72
N ILE A 67 28.41 31.14 -14.15
CA ILE A 67 27.01 30.68 -14.34
C ILE A 67 26.49 31.01 -15.75
N TYR A 68 26.84 32.18 -16.30
CA TYR A 68 26.42 32.58 -17.65
C TYR A 68 27.12 31.77 -18.76
N ARG A 69 28.38 31.36 -18.55
CA ARG A 69 29.10 30.50 -19.51
C ARG A 69 28.53 29.08 -19.54
N PHE A 70 28.13 28.56 -18.38
CA PHE A 70 27.60 27.20 -18.25
C PHE A 70 26.18 27.07 -18.82
N ALA A 71 25.31 28.05 -18.54
CA ALA A 71 23.95 28.09 -19.10
C ALA A 71 23.94 28.27 -20.62
N TRP A 72 24.88 29.05 -21.17
CA TRP A 72 25.00 29.23 -22.61
C TRP A 72 25.57 27.98 -23.31
N GLN A 73 26.52 27.28 -22.70
CA GLN A 73 27.02 25.99 -23.22
C GLN A 73 25.98 24.86 -23.13
N ALA A 74 25.17 24.79 -22.07
CA ALA A 74 24.09 23.80 -21.93
C ALA A 74 22.96 24.02 -22.96
N ALA A 75 22.59 25.28 -23.20
CA ALA A 75 21.61 25.64 -24.23
C ALA A 75 22.12 25.39 -25.66
N ALA A 76 23.42 25.62 -25.92
CA ALA A 76 24.04 25.30 -27.21
C ALA A 76 24.15 23.78 -27.48
N CYS A 77 24.10 22.94 -26.44
CA CYS A 77 24.17 21.48 -26.54
C CYS A 77 22.79 20.78 -26.43
N GLY A 78 21.69 21.52 -26.33
CA GLY A 78 20.33 20.97 -26.34
C GLY A 78 19.90 20.25 -25.05
N VAL A 79 20.52 20.52 -23.90
CA VAL A 79 20.13 19.90 -22.61
C VAL A 79 19.14 20.81 -21.88
N PRO A 80 17.95 20.33 -21.49
CA PRO A 80 16.98 21.14 -20.73
C PRO A 80 17.47 21.40 -19.30
N VAL A 81 17.38 22.67 -18.87
CA VAL A 81 17.72 23.13 -17.52
C VAL A 81 16.42 23.57 -16.83
N SER A 82 16.16 23.08 -15.63
CA SER A 82 14.99 23.47 -14.83
C SER A 82 15.40 24.26 -13.59
N ALA A 83 14.65 25.32 -13.27
CA ALA A 83 14.87 26.15 -12.10
C ALA A 83 13.69 26.04 -11.12
N VAL A 84 13.99 25.91 -9.82
CA VAL A 84 12.98 25.92 -8.74
C VAL A 84 13.28 27.10 -7.82
N ALA A 85 12.25 27.90 -7.54
CA ALA A 85 12.33 29.04 -6.62
C ALA A 85 11.62 28.70 -5.30
N SER A 86 12.29 28.93 -4.18
CA SER A 86 11.71 28.82 -2.84
C SER A 86 11.45 30.21 -2.27
N PHE A 87 10.28 30.39 -1.66
CA PHE A 87 9.85 31.63 -1.03
C PHE A 87 9.76 31.44 0.48
N ARG A 88 10.33 32.38 1.24
CA ARG A 88 10.19 32.42 2.69
C ARG A 88 9.71 33.81 3.13
N LEU A 89 8.64 33.83 3.90
CA LEU A 89 8.09 35.03 4.53
C LEU A 89 8.68 35.16 5.94
N SER A 90 9.19 36.34 6.27
CA SER A 90 9.64 36.69 7.62
C SER A 90 9.25 38.14 7.90
N GLY A 91 8.21 38.33 8.71
CA GLY A 91 7.60 39.66 8.89
C GLY A 91 6.96 40.19 7.60
N ASN A 92 7.15 41.48 7.31
CA ASN A 92 6.58 42.14 6.12
C ASN A 92 7.44 42.02 4.85
N GLU A 93 8.42 41.10 4.80
CA GLU A 93 9.31 40.90 3.64
C GLU A 93 9.28 39.46 3.11
N ILE A 94 9.46 39.33 1.78
CA ILE A 94 9.52 38.05 1.05
C ILE A 94 10.96 37.84 0.54
N PHE A 95 11.58 36.73 0.91
CA PHE A 95 12.88 36.31 0.39
C PHE A 95 12.72 35.19 -0.65
N ILE A 96 13.45 35.28 -1.76
CA ILE A 96 13.39 34.34 -2.90
C ILE A 96 14.78 33.76 -3.14
N SER A 97 14.89 32.43 -3.17
CA SER A 97 16.13 31.71 -3.55
C SER A 97 15.86 30.83 -4.77
N LEU A 98 16.74 30.89 -5.78
CA LEU A 98 16.63 30.13 -7.04
C LEU A 98 17.69 29.03 -7.11
N PHE A 99 17.28 27.80 -7.44
CA PHE A 99 18.17 26.66 -7.68
C PHE A 99 17.98 26.13 -9.11
N LEU A 100 19.08 25.87 -9.82
CA LEU A 100 19.10 25.35 -11.20
C LEU A 100 19.59 23.89 -11.21
N TYR A 101 18.88 23.01 -11.90
CA TYR A 101 19.23 21.59 -12.09
C TYR A 101 19.36 21.25 -13.58
N CYS A 102 20.31 20.38 -13.91
CA CYS A 102 20.57 19.90 -15.27
C CYS A 102 20.60 18.35 -15.29
N SER A 103 19.86 17.73 -16.18
CA SER A 103 19.77 16.26 -16.31
C SER A 103 20.66 15.77 -17.46
N ILE A 104 21.70 14.98 -17.18
CA ILE A 104 22.55 14.38 -18.22
C ILE A 104 21.98 13.02 -18.64
N PHE A 105 21.48 12.92 -19.87
CA PHE A 105 21.18 11.66 -20.57
C PHE A 105 22.49 11.06 -21.10
N SER A 106 22.82 9.82 -20.72
CA SER A 106 23.85 9.02 -21.41
C SER A 106 23.15 8.12 -22.43
N GLN A 107 23.26 8.48 -23.71
CA GLN A 107 23.10 7.53 -24.81
C GLN A 107 24.47 6.90 -25.07
N ASN A 108 24.58 5.57 -25.02
CA ASN A 108 25.68 4.87 -25.67
C ASN A 108 25.11 3.73 -26.49
N ASN A 109 25.19 3.91 -27.81
CA ASN A 109 24.92 2.92 -28.82
C ASN A 109 26.17 2.89 -29.71
N ARG A 110 26.91 1.77 -29.76
CA ARG A 110 27.82 1.40 -30.86
C ARG A 110 28.35 -0.02 -30.65
N GLY A 111 28.18 -0.85 -31.68
CA GLY A 111 28.88 -2.11 -31.85
C GLY A 111 30.15 -1.98 -32.71
N ALA A 112 31.01 -3.00 -32.57
CA ALA A 112 32.04 -3.56 -33.47
C ALA A 112 33.27 -2.71 -33.90
N HIS A 113 34.48 -3.08 -33.44
CA HIS A 113 35.56 -3.78 -34.20
C HIS A 113 36.94 -3.77 -33.48
N GLU A 114 37.77 -4.79 -33.80
CA GLU A 114 39.23 -5.03 -33.53
C GLU A 114 39.62 -5.47 -32.09
N VAL A 115 40.14 -6.68 -31.78
CA VAL A 115 41.21 -7.58 -32.30
C VAL A 115 42.64 -7.02 -32.14
N VAL A 116 43.47 -7.83 -31.43
CA VAL A 116 44.96 -7.92 -31.40
C VAL A 116 45.67 -7.46 -30.11
N ASN A 117 46.13 -8.47 -29.34
CA ASN A 117 47.39 -8.65 -28.55
C ASN A 117 47.79 -7.62 -27.46
N ASN A 118 48.45 -7.94 -26.35
CA ASN A 118 49.00 -9.17 -25.74
C ASN A 118 49.50 -8.82 -24.32
N MET A 119 49.51 -9.83 -23.42
CA MET A 119 50.50 -10.07 -22.32
C MET A 119 50.53 -9.07 -21.13
N SER A 120 50.66 -9.47 -19.86
CA SER A 120 51.16 -10.70 -19.22
C SER A 120 50.96 -10.70 -17.68
N GLN A 121 50.75 -11.92 -17.12
CA GLN A 121 51.19 -12.46 -15.80
C GLN A 121 50.55 -11.92 -14.50
N PHE A 122 50.11 -12.70 -13.50
CA PHE A 122 50.51 -14.01 -12.89
C PHE A 122 49.26 -14.85 -12.50
N GLU A 123 49.14 -16.17 -12.72
CA GLU A 123 49.62 -17.35 -11.91
C GLU A 123 49.20 -17.27 -10.42
N ASP A 124 48.44 -18.21 -9.83
CA ASP A 124 48.70 -19.65 -9.72
C ASP A 124 47.44 -20.54 -9.53
N THR A 125 47.58 -21.82 -9.93
CA THR A 125 46.68 -22.98 -9.75
C THR A 125 47.12 -23.85 -8.57
N PRO A 126 46.30 -24.83 -8.11
CA PRO A 126 46.60 -26.25 -8.44
C PRO A 126 45.34 -27.08 -8.74
N GLN A 127 45.29 -27.75 -9.90
CA GLN A 127 45.52 -29.19 -10.12
C GLN A 127 44.44 -30.16 -9.62
N ALA A 128 43.78 -30.81 -10.60
CA ALA A 128 43.10 -32.10 -10.48
C ALA A 128 43.95 -33.20 -11.14
N PRO A 129 43.89 -34.46 -10.68
CA PRO A 129 44.37 -35.61 -11.44
C PRO A 129 43.20 -36.39 -12.08
N GLY A 130 43.46 -36.98 -13.25
CA GLY A 130 42.52 -37.83 -13.98
C GLY A 130 42.86 -39.32 -13.97
N ALA A 131 41.98 -40.06 -14.65
CA ALA A 131 42.11 -41.38 -15.29
C ALA A 131 42.01 -42.66 -14.42
N MET A 132 40.99 -43.49 -14.70
CA MET A 132 41.19 -44.83 -15.26
C MET A 132 39.89 -45.41 -15.86
N LYS A 133 39.98 -45.96 -17.08
CA LYS A 133 39.01 -46.85 -17.75
C LYS A 133 39.31 -48.31 -17.38
N LEU A 134 38.30 -49.17 -17.43
CA LEU A 134 38.39 -50.55 -17.95
C LEU A 134 37.01 -51.06 -18.41
N GLU A 135 37.05 -51.80 -19.51
CA GLU A 135 35.98 -52.24 -20.40
C GLU A 135 35.38 -53.61 -20.03
N ASP A 136 34.25 -53.93 -20.69
CA ASP A 136 33.77 -55.21 -21.28
C ASP A 136 32.30 -55.51 -20.95
N THR A 137 31.41 -55.98 -21.84
CA THR A 137 31.52 -56.52 -23.22
C THR A 137 30.15 -56.55 -23.91
N SER A 138 30.16 -56.35 -25.24
CA SER A 138 29.31 -56.98 -26.29
C SER A 138 27.81 -56.64 -26.39
N SER A 139 27.13 -56.62 -27.54
CA SER A 139 27.44 -56.40 -28.96
C SER A 139 26.12 -56.57 -29.75
N ARG A 140 25.89 -55.70 -30.77
CA ARG A 140 25.16 -55.96 -32.04
C ARG A 140 23.65 -56.29 -31.96
N GLN A 141 22.80 -55.98 -32.94
CA GLN A 141 22.70 -55.05 -34.09
C GLN A 141 21.24 -55.24 -34.58
N THR A 142 20.67 -54.23 -35.21
CA THR A 142 19.33 -54.22 -35.85
C THR A 142 19.19 -55.28 -36.96
N PRO A 143 17.97 -55.55 -37.49
CA PRO A 143 17.61 -54.83 -38.72
C PRO A 143 16.10 -54.60 -38.97
N GLU A 144 15.80 -53.57 -39.78
CA GLU A 144 14.61 -53.49 -40.65
C GLU A 144 14.74 -54.46 -41.84
N LEU A 145 13.62 -54.92 -42.42
CA LEU A 145 13.28 -54.81 -43.85
C LEU A 145 12.16 -55.80 -44.30
N ASP A 146 11.34 -55.26 -45.21
CA ASP A 146 10.69 -55.90 -46.37
C ASP A 146 9.48 -56.85 -46.25
N GLY A 147 8.33 -56.33 -46.69
CA GLY A 147 7.78 -56.71 -48.00
C GLY A 147 6.63 -57.72 -48.04
N LYS A 148 5.45 -57.29 -48.52
CA LYS A 148 4.72 -57.83 -49.69
C LYS A 148 3.22 -57.48 -49.70
N HIS A 149 2.80 -56.79 -50.77
CA HIS A 149 1.48 -56.90 -51.45
C HIS A 149 1.15 -58.38 -51.80
N PRO A 150 -0.12 -58.82 -52.02
CA PRO A 150 -1.04 -58.25 -53.03
C PRO A 150 -2.56 -58.27 -52.66
N LEU A 151 -3.35 -57.29 -53.13
CA LEU A 151 -4.32 -57.30 -54.25
C LEU A 151 -5.72 -57.87 -53.96
N GLU A 152 -6.69 -57.25 -54.68
CA GLU A 152 -8.08 -57.60 -54.98
C GLU A 152 -9.14 -57.04 -54.02
N ASN A 153 -9.76 -55.89 -54.35
CA ASN A 153 -10.88 -55.70 -55.31
C ASN A 153 -12.06 -56.65 -55.04
N HIS A 154 -13.18 -56.12 -54.54
CA HIS A 154 -14.32 -55.78 -55.40
C HIS A 154 -15.51 -55.27 -54.58
N ASP A 155 -15.97 -54.09 -55.00
CA ASP A 155 -17.36 -53.70 -55.27
C ASP A 155 -18.49 -54.04 -54.29
N GLY A 156 -19.11 -52.94 -53.87
CA GLY A 156 -20.52 -52.70 -54.19
C GLY A 156 -21.51 -53.10 -53.10
N ASP A 157 -22.65 -52.45 -52.95
CA ASP A 157 -23.16 -51.21 -53.51
C ASP A 157 -24.43 -50.91 -52.71
N THR A 158 -24.83 -49.64 -52.72
CA THR A 158 -26.21 -49.17 -52.60
C THR A 158 -27.04 -49.39 -51.32
N ASN A 159 -27.31 -48.22 -50.73
CA ASN A 159 -28.64 -47.62 -50.53
C ASN A 159 -29.62 -48.19 -49.50
N GLY A 160 -30.14 -47.28 -48.68
CA GLY A 160 -31.57 -47.29 -48.36
C GLY A 160 -31.95 -46.71 -47.01
N ALA A 161 -32.15 -45.39 -46.99
CA ALA A 161 -33.20 -44.63 -46.28
C ALA A 161 -34.42 -45.47 -45.77
N GLU A 162 -35.21 -45.14 -44.75
CA GLU A 162 -35.51 -43.89 -44.04
C GLU A 162 -36.54 -44.21 -42.92
N ASN A 163 -36.62 -43.32 -41.92
CA ASN A 163 -37.84 -42.83 -41.25
C ASN A 163 -38.72 -43.70 -40.30
N LYS A 164 -38.75 -43.20 -39.04
CA LYS A 164 -39.91 -42.61 -38.30
C LYS A 164 -40.83 -43.50 -37.40
N ARG A 165 -40.69 -43.23 -36.09
CA ARG A 165 -41.57 -42.39 -35.23
C ARG A 165 -42.68 -43.08 -34.39
N ILE A 166 -42.95 -42.41 -33.24
CA ILE A 166 -44.22 -42.24 -32.47
C ILE A 166 -44.25 -42.95 -31.08
N LYS A 167 -44.02 -42.20 -29.97
CA LYS A 167 -44.96 -41.64 -28.93
C LYS A 167 -45.34 -42.66 -27.82
N LEU A 168 -45.62 -42.32 -26.55
CA LEU A 168 -46.38 -41.20 -25.96
C LEU A 168 -46.07 -41.01 -24.45
N GLU A 169 -46.43 -39.84 -23.95
CA GLU A 169 -46.29 -39.24 -22.60
C GLU A 169 -47.30 -39.78 -21.56
N GLU A 170 -47.08 -39.57 -20.25
CA GLU A 170 -47.84 -38.58 -19.44
C GLU A 170 -47.50 -38.57 -17.91
N HIS A 171 -47.81 -37.41 -17.33
CA HIS A 171 -47.57 -36.81 -16.01
C HIS A 171 -48.09 -37.53 -14.75
N THR A 172 -47.56 -37.19 -13.57
CA THR A 172 -48.29 -36.42 -12.50
C THR A 172 -47.47 -36.21 -11.20
N GLU A 173 -47.79 -35.12 -10.51
CA GLU A 173 -47.16 -34.48 -9.33
C GLU A 173 -47.50 -35.12 -7.97
N SER A 174 -46.67 -34.90 -6.93
CA SER A 174 -47.02 -34.06 -5.74
C SER A 174 -46.34 -34.45 -4.38
N LYS A 175 -45.76 -33.40 -3.75
CA LYS A 175 -45.82 -32.93 -2.34
C LYS A 175 -45.33 -33.77 -1.13
N ASN A 176 -44.24 -33.27 -0.52
CA ASN A 176 -43.93 -32.90 0.89
C ASN A 176 -44.40 -33.71 2.14
N GLY A 177 -43.40 -34.31 2.83
CA GLY A 177 -43.11 -34.27 4.30
C GLY A 177 -43.97 -35.09 5.30
N PRO A 178 -43.57 -35.28 6.59
CA PRO A 178 -42.29 -34.96 7.27
C PRO A 178 -41.78 -36.04 8.30
N THR A 179 -40.59 -35.79 8.86
CA THR A 179 -40.07 -36.19 10.21
C THR A 179 -39.83 -37.67 10.60
N LYS A 180 -38.58 -38.03 10.95
CA LYS A 180 -38.09 -38.19 12.35
C LYS A 180 -36.66 -38.75 12.39
N ALA A 181 -35.85 -38.18 13.28
CA ALA A 181 -34.49 -38.59 13.60
C ALA A 181 -34.46 -39.79 14.54
N GLU A 182 -33.49 -40.70 14.37
CA GLU A 182 -33.05 -41.66 15.38
C GLU A 182 -31.55 -41.99 15.21
N PRO A 183 -30.87 -42.47 16.28
CA PRO A 183 -29.54 -42.03 16.64
C PRO A 183 -28.40 -42.90 16.14
N MET A 184 -27.19 -42.31 16.13
CA MET A 184 -25.92 -43.02 16.06
C MET A 184 -25.80 -44.08 17.15
N SER A 185 -25.52 -45.32 16.76
CA SER A 185 -24.84 -46.29 17.62
C SER A 185 -23.52 -46.70 16.96
N VAL A 186 -22.46 -46.50 17.73
CA VAL A 186 -21.08 -46.80 17.35
C VAL A 186 -20.81 -48.27 17.65
N ALA A 187 -20.32 -48.95 16.60
CA ALA A 187 -19.46 -50.13 16.58
C ALA A 187 -19.74 -51.32 17.51
N SER A 188 -19.84 -52.50 16.89
CA SER A 188 -18.73 -53.46 16.95
C SER A 188 -19.05 -54.69 16.10
N LYS A 189 -18.23 -54.91 15.08
CA LYS A 189 -17.75 -56.24 14.68
C LYS A 189 -16.70 -56.08 13.60
N GLU A 190 -15.46 -56.22 14.04
CA GLU A 190 -14.34 -56.61 13.18
C GLU A 190 -14.73 -57.91 12.47
N ASN A 191 -14.79 -57.83 11.15
CA ASN A 191 -14.46 -58.93 10.27
C ASN A 191 -13.75 -58.30 9.09
N GLY A 192 -12.42 -58.44 9.06
CA GLY A 192 -11.50 -57.87 8.07
C GLY A 192 -11.66 -58.51 6.70
N GLY A 193 -12.82 -58.30 6.06
CA GLY A 193 -12.94 -58.38 4.61
C GLY A 193 -12.40 -57.09 4.03
N MET A 194 -11.30 -57.16 3.29
CA MET A 194 -10.81 -56.06 2.48
C MET A 194 -11.97 -55.54 1.64
N VAL A 195 -12.50 -54.36 1.96
CA VAL A 195 -13.54 -53.72 1.16
C VAL A 195 -12.86 -53.28 -0.12
N VAL A 196 -12.90 -54.15 -1.13
CA VAL A 196 -12.54 -53.80 -2.50
C VAL A 196 -13.60 -52.80 -2.95
N VAL A 197 -13.32 -51.51 -2.71
CA VAL A 197 -14.05 -50.43 -3.37
C VAL A 197 -13.83 -50.69 -4.86
N PRO A 198 -14.89 -50.99 -5.65
CA PRO A 198 -14.72 -51.15 -7.08
C PRO A 198 -14.04 -49.88 -7.60
N PRO A 199 -13.07 -49.97 -8.53
CA PRO A 199 -12.50 -48.79 -9.16
C PRO A 199 -13.66 -47.99 -9.77
N ALA A 200 -14.10 -46.93 -9.08
CA ALA A 200 -15.02 -45.98 -9.65
C ALA A 200 -14.21 -45.30 -10.74
N GLN A 201 -14.59 -45.52 -12.01
CA GLN A 201 -13.97 -44.75 -13.07
C GLN A 201 -14.16 -43.27 -12.71
N PRO A 202 -13.07 -42.49 -12.66
CA PRO A 202 -13.21 -41.10 -12.30
C PRO A 202 -14.08 -40.47 -13.37
N GLN A 203 -15.21 -39.86 -12.97
CA GLN A 203 -16.05 -39.09 -13.88
C GLN A 203 -15.34 -37.77 -14.17
N LEU A 204 -14.25 -37.85 -14.93
CA LEU A 204 -13.46 -36.69 -15.36
C LEU A 204 -14.22 -36.03 -16.51
N PHE A 205 -14.81 -34.87 -16.24
CA PHE A 205 -15.42 -34.03 -17.26
C PHE A 205 -14.34 -33.15 -17.91
N TYR A 206 -13.59 -33.73 -18.85
CA TYR A 206 -12.74 -32.93 -19.75
C TYR A 206 -13.61 -32.44 -20.91
N VAL A 207 -14.06 -31.19 -20.86
CA VAL A 207 -14.59 -30.56 -22.07
C VAL A 207 -13.44 -29.85 -22.77
N PRO A 208 -13.09 -30.23 -24.02
CA PRO A 208 -12.10 -29.54 -24.82
C PRO A 208 -12.69 -28.23 -25.38
N LEU A 209 -13.32 -27.42 -24.52
CA LEU A 209 -13.82 -26.10 -24.91
C LEU A 209 -12.65 -25.14 -25.04
N LYS A 210 -12.72 -24.32 -26.10
CA LYS A 210 -11.78 -23.23 -26.35
C LYS A 210 -12.05 -22.06 -25.40
N THR A 211 -11.09 -21.15 -25.31
CA THR A 211 -11.30 -19.83 -24.68
C THR A 211 -12.02 -18.90 -25.66
N GLY A 212 -13.03 -18.20 -25.18
CA GLY A 212 -13.75 -17.19 -25.96
C GLY A 212 -13.00 -15.86 -26.03
N LEU A 213 -13.06 -15.20 -27.19
CA LEU A 213 -12.52 -13.86 -27.39
C LEU A 213 -13.61 -12.91 -27.89
N VAL A 214 -13.86 -11.83 -27.16
CA VAL A 214 -14.69 -10.69 -27.59
C VAL A 214 -13.77 -9.55 -28.01
N TYR A 215 -13.89 -9.11 -29.27
CA TYR A 215 -13.17 -7.95 -29.81
C TYR A 215 -13.94 -7.38 -31.00
N ASP A 216 -14.12 -6.06 -31.05
CA ASP A 216 -14.71 -5.36 -32.19
C ASP A 216 -13.96 -4.03 -32.44
N VAL A 217 -13.58 -3.80 -33.70
CA VAL A 217 -12.83 -2.62 -34.12
C VAL A 217 -13.64 -1.33 -33.91
N ARG A 218 -14.98 -1.40 -33.96
CA ARG A 218 -15.88 -0.24 -33.80
C ARG A 218 -15.82 0.37 -32.41
N MET A 219 -15.41 -0.39 -31.39
CA MET A 219 -15.14 0.13 -30.04
C MET A 219 -14.01 1.17 -30.00
N ARG A 220 -13.21 1.28 -31.08
CA ARG A 220 -12.16 2.28 -31.27
C ARG A 220 -12.68 3.64 -31.73
N TYR A 221 -13.97 3.73 -32.12
CA TYR A 221 -14.54 4.97 -32.65
C TYR A 221 -14.84 6.00 -31.56
N HIS A 222 -15.15 5.56 -30.34
CA HIS A 222 -15.02 6.41 -29.15
C HIS A 222 -13.60 6.96 -29.09
N ALA A 223 -13.36 8.26 -29.08
CA ALA A 223 -12.03 8.85 -29.01
C ALA A 223 -12.17 10.32 -28.58
N LYS A 224 -11.19 10.83 -27.83
CA LYS A 224 -11.20 12.23 -27.42
C LYS A 224 -11.20 13.13 -28.65
N ILE A 225 -12.08 14.13 -28.63
CA ILE A 225 -12.12 15.16 -29.66
C ILE A 225 -10.88 16.06 -29.50
N PHE A 226 -9.97 16.02 -30.46
CA PHE A 226 -8.77 16.86 -30.44
C PHE A 226 -9.12 18.34 -30.60
N THR A 227 -8.61 19.17 -29.69
CA THR A 227 -8.79 20.63 -29.67
C THR A 227 -7.49 21.37 -29.99
N SER A 228 -6.34 20.72 -29.85
CA SER A 228 -5.03 21.31 -30.17
C SER A 228 -4.03 20.29 -30.71
N TYR A 229 -2.96 20.78 -31.35
CA TYR A 229 -1.86 19.94 -31.81
C TYR A 229 -1.07 19.29 -30.66
N PHE A 230 -1.05 19.90 -29.48
CA PHE A 230 -0.36 19.34 -28.30
C PHE A 230 -1.03 18.04 -27.82
N GLU A 231 -2.36 17.93 -27.92
CA GLU A 231 -3.09 16.70 -27.58
C GLU A 231 -2.82 15.54 -28.55
N TYR A 232 -2.21 15.81 -29.70
CA TYR A 232 -1.73 14.77 -30.62
C TYR A 232 -0.37 14.22 -30.18
N ILE A 233 0.45 15.04 -29.52
CA ILE A 233 1.78 14.67 -29.01
C ILE A 233 1.65 13.95 -27.67
N ASP A 234 0.75 14.43 -26.81
CA ASP A 234 0.42 13.83 -25.52
C ASP A 234 -1.05 13.38 -25.51
N PRO A 235 -1.34 12.18 -26.06
CA PRO A 235 -2.69 11.69 -26.19
C PRO A 235 -3.29 11.37 -24.82
N HIS A 236 -4.60 11.55 -24.72
CA HIS A 236 -5.35 11.17 -23.53
C HIS A 236 -5.10 9.69 -23.18
N PRO A 237 -4.91 9.34 -21.89
CA PRO A 237 -4.48 8.00 -21.46
C PRO A 237 -5.43 6.89 -21.91
N GLU A 238 -6.75 7.12 -21.83
CA GLU A 238 -7.74 6.24 -22.45
C GLU A 238 -7.72 6.44 -23.98
N ASP A 239 -7.00 5.54 -24.67
CA ASP A 239 -6.68 5.59 -26.10
C ASP A 239 -7.29 4.41 -26.88
N PRO A 240 -7.89 4.64 -28.07
CA PRO A 240 -8.35 3.56 -28.97
C PRO A 240 -7.31 2.48 -29.31
N ARG A 241 -6.02 2.79 -29.21
CA ARG A 241 -4.92 1.86 -29.46
C ARG A 241 -4.79 0.79 -28.37
N ARG A 242 -5.34 0.99 -27.16
CA ARG A 242 -5.29 0.03 -26.04
C ARG A 242 -5.79 -1.35 -26.46
N ILE A 243 -7.04 -1.42 -26.93
CA ILE A 243 -7.63 -2.70 -27.35
C ILE A 243 -7.00 -3.27 -28.62
N TYR A 244 -6.52 -2.40 -29.52
CA TYR A 244 -5.85 -2.82 -30.74
C TYR A 244 -4.50 -3.49 -30.47
N ARG A 245 -3.70 -2.94 -29.55
CA ARG A 245 -2.37 -3.48 -29.22
C ARG A 245 -2.47 -4.84 -28.55
N ILE A 246 -3.45 -5.05 -27.67
CA ILE A 246 -3.73 -6.37 -27.07
C ILE A 246 -4.08 -7.37 -28.17
N TYR A 247 -5.11 -7.08 -28.99
CA TYR A 247 -5.54 -7.97 -30.07
C TYR A 247 -4.37 -8.30 -31.02
N LYS A 248 -3.58 -7.29 -31.40
CA LYS A 248 -2.45 -7.47 -32.29
C LYS A 248 -1.36 -8.36 -31.68
N LYS A 249 -1.05 -8.19 -30.39
CA LYS A 249 -0.09 -9.04 -29.69
C LYS A 249 -0.53 -10.49 -29.63
N LEU A 250 -1.81 -10.76 -29.40
CA LEU A 250 -2.36 -12.12 -29.43
C LEU A 250 -2.17 -12.75 -30.82
N ALA A 251 -2.31 -11.97 -31.90
CA ALA A 251 -2.07 -12.45 -33.26
C ALA A 251 -0.57 -12.67 -33.55
N GLU A 252 0.29 -11.74 -33.13
CA GLU A 252 1.75 -11.83 -33.31
C GLU A 252 2.39 -13.00 -32.56
N THR A 253 1.81 -13.38 -31.42
CA THR A 253 2.24 -14.54 -30.61
C THR A 253 1.65 -15.87 -31.10
N GLY A 254 0.78 -15.84 -32.13
CA GLY A 254 0.18 -17.03 -32.72
C GLY A 254 -0.96 -17.65 -31.92
N LEU A 255 -1.49 -16.95 -30.91
CA LEU A 255 -2.65 -17.42 -30.14
C LEU A 255 -3.94 -17.30 -30.95
N ILE A 256 -4.01 -16.31 -31.85
CA ILE A 256 -5.10 -16.12 -32.80
C ILE A 256 -4.58 -15.85 -34.22
N HIS A 257 -5.39 -16.20 -35.22
CA HIS A 257 -5.24 -15.68 -36.57
C HIS A 257 -5.95 -14.34 -36.70
N ASP A 258 -5.28 -13.36 -37.31
CA ASP A 258 -5.86 -12.04 -37.51
C ASP A 258 -6.99 -12.10 -38.53
N THR A 259 -8.23 -11.94 -38.09
CA THR A 259 -9.42 -12.00 -38.95
C THR A 259 -9.46 -10.84 -39.94
N SER A 260 -8.81 -9.70 -39.63
CA SER A 260 -8.75 -8.55 -40.53
C SER A 260 -7.90 -8.80 -41.78
N LEU A 261 -6.94 -9.73 -41.68
CA LEU A 261 -6.05 -10.12 -42.78
C LEU A 261 -6.48 -11.41 -43.47
N SER A 262 -7.16 -12.31 -42.75
CA SER A 262 -7.53 -13.64 -43.25
C SER A 262 -8.91 -13.73 -43.89
N GLY A 263 -9.78 -12.73 -43.69
CA GLY A 263 -11.15 -12.72 -44.24
C GLY A 263 -12.05 -13.83 -43.70
N SER A 264 -11.63 -14.54 -42.65
CA SER A 264 -12.38 -15.60 -41.97
C SER A 264 -12.66 -15.20 -40.53
N ASP A 265 -13.83 -15.55 -40.00
CA ASP A 265 -14.16 -15.37 -38.57
C ASP A 265 -13.49 -16.42 -37.66
N HIS A 266 -12.75 -17.37 -38.23
CA HIS A 266 -12.06 -18.40 -37.48
C HIS A 266 -10.72 -17.88 -36.93
N LEU A 267 -10.61 -17.79 -35.59
CA LEU A 267 -9.40 -17.37 -34.88
C LEU A 267 -8.31 -18.46 -34.79
N GLY A 268 -8.58 -19.70 -35.19
CA GLY A 268 -7.64 -20.82 -35.09
C GLY A 268 -7.97 -21.85 -34.00
N PRO A 269 -7.01 -22.69 -33.59
CA PRO A 269 -7.27 -23.87 -32.77
C PRO A 269 -7.53 -23.56 -31.29
N TYR A 270 -6.95 -22.49 -30.74
CA TYR A 270 -6.94 -22.25 -29.29
C TYR A 270 -8.11 -21.39 -28.80
N MET A 271 -8.49 -20.36 -29.56
CA MET A 271 -9.55 -19.42 -29.19
C MET A 271 -10.71 -19.47 -30.19
N THR A 272 -11.89 -19.07 -29.73
CA THR A 272 -13.07 -18.88 -30.58
C THR A 272 -13.61 -17.46 -30.44
N LYS A 273 -14.03 -16.87 -31.55
CA LYS A 273 -14.58 -15.51 -31.56
C LYS A 273 -16.01 -15.57 -31.01
N ILE A 274 -16.29 -14.75 -30.01
CA ILE A 274 -17.65 -14.51 -29.53
C ILE A 274 -18.15 -13.26 -30.26
N PRO A 275 -19.24 -13.37 -31.05
CA PRO A 275 -19.79 -12.22 -31.78
C PRO A 275 -20.22 -11.11 -30.83
N VAL A 276 -19.79 -9.88 -31.13
CA VAL A 276 -20.20 -8.69 -30.37
C VAL A 276 -21.53 -8.18 -30.90
N ARG A 277 -22.44 -7.85 -29.99
CA ARG A 277 -23.69 -7.15 -30.28
C ARG A 277 -23.80 -5.89 -29.44
N GLU A 278 -24.72 -5.02 -29.82
CA GLU A 278 -25.12 -3.88 -29.00
C GLU A 278 -25.96 -4.38 -27.80
N ALA A 279 -25.67 -3.86 -26.60
CA ALA A 279 -26.55 -4.02 -25.44
C ALA A 279 -27.89 -3.33 -25.71
N THR A 280 -29.00 -3.99 -25.36
CA THR A 280 -30.33 -3.40 -25.50
C THR A 280 -30.61 -2.41 -24.37
N ALA A 281 -31.60 -1.53 -24.56
CA ALA A 281 -31.98 -0.59 -23.52
C ALA A 281 -32.45 -1.31 -22.26
N GLU A 282 -33.19 -2.41 -22.38
CA GLU A 282 -33.67 -3.21 -21.26
C GLU A 282 -32.52 -3.81 -20.45
N GLU A 283 -31.46 -4.27 -21.12
CA GLU A 283 -30.29 -4.81 -20.44
C GLU A 283 -29.53 -3.74 -19.66
N ILE A 284 -29.34 -2.56 -20.27
CA ILE A 284 -28.64 -1.42 -19.64
C ILE A 284 -29.43 -0.89 -18.43
N LEU A 285 -30.77 -0.85 -18.53
CA LEU A 285 -31.67 -0.36 -17.49
C LEU A 285 -31.77 -1.29 -16.26
N GLU A 286 -31.17 -2.47 -16.29
CA GLU A 286 -31.02 -3.32 -15.08
C GLU A 286 -30.04 -2.72 -14.06
N VAL A 287 -29.16 -1.81 -14.50
CA VAL A 287 -28.20 -1.11 -13.64
C VAL A 287 -28.40 0.40 -13.71
N HIS A 288 -28.53 0.95 -14.91
CA HIS A 288 -28.55 2.39 -15.10
C HIS A 288 -29.96 2.98 -15.08
N SER A 289 -30.05 4.24 -14.64
CA SER A 289 -31.29 5.01 -14.71
C SER A 289 -31.67 5.34 -16.15
N LYS A 290 -32.95 5.65 -16.37
CA LYS A 290 -33.45 6.09 -17.69
C LYS A 290 -32.82 7.42 -18.11
N GLU A 291 -32.58 8.28 -17.14
CA GLU A 291 -31.94 9.59 -17.30
C GLU A 291 -30.50 9.42 -17.78
N HIS A 292 -29.75 8.51 -17.14
CA HIS A 292 -28.37 8.19 -17.52
C HIS A 292 -28.30 7.63 -18.96
N LEU A 293 -29.13 6.63 -19.29
CA LEU A 293 -29.20 6.09 -20.66
C LEU A 293 -29.54 7.19 -21.68
N SER A 294 -30.52 8.04 -21.36
CA SER A 294 -30.94 9.13 -22.25
C SER A 294 -29.83 10.16 -22.46
N TYR A 295 -29.05 10.46 -21.41
CA TYR A 295 -27.89 11.34 -21.49
C TYR A 295 -26.84 10.78 -22.45
N ILE A 296 -26.39 9.53 -22.25
CA ILE A 296 -25.38 8.92 -23.13
C ILE A 296 -25.90 8.83 -24.58
N GLN A 297 -27.17 8.46 -24.77
CA GLN A 297 -27.79 8.42 -26.11
C GLN A 297 -27.82 9.80 -26.80
N SER A 298 -27.97 10.88 -26.03
CA SER A 298 -28.02 12.24 -26.60
C SER A 298 -26.70 12.68 -27.23
N THR A 299 -25.56 12.12 -26.79
CA THR A 299 -24.22 12.42 -27.33
C THR A 299 -24.09 12.17 -28.83
N GLU A 300 -24.84 11.22 -29.37
CA GLU A 300 -24.86 10.90 -30.81
C GLU A 300 -25.31 12.11 -31.65
N LYS A 301 -26.21 12.94 -31.12
CA LYS A 301 -26.83 14.08 -31.82
C LYS A 301 -26.26 15.43 -31.43
N MET A 302 -25.35 15.49 -30.45
CA MET A 302 -24.75 16.73 -29.98
C MET A 302 -23.80 17.33 -31.04
N SER A 303 -23.75 18.66 -31.07
CA SER A 303 -22.73 19.37 -31.83
C SER A 303 -21.36 19.19 -31.19
N ARG A 304 -20.30 19.48 -31.97
CA ARG A 304 -18.93 19.43 -31.47
C ARG A 304 -18.72 20.28 -30.21
N ASP A 305 -19.27 21.49 -30.16
CA ASP A 305 -19.10 22.40 -29.03
C ASP A 305 -19.81 21.86 -27.77
N GLN A 306 -20.99 21.27 -27.95
CA GLN A 306 -21.72 20.61 -26.85
C GLN A 306 -20.94 19.42 -26.30
N LEU A 307 -20.36 18.58 -27.17
CA LEU A 307 -19.56 17.43 -26.74
C LEU A 307 -18.30 17.83 -25.97
N LEU A 308 -17.67 18.94 -26.35
CA LEU A 308 -16.53 19.51 -25.62
C LEU A 308 -16.96 20.03 -24.25
N GLU A 309 -18.09 20.73 -24.18
CA GLU A 309 -18.66 21.21 -22.91
C GLU A 309 -19.01 20.05 -21.95
N GLU A 310 -19.60 18.97 -22.46
CA GLU A 310 -19.89 17.76 -21.67
C GLU A 310 -18.60 17.06 -21.20
N THR A 311 -17.58 16.99 -22.06
CA THR A 311 -16.27 16.45 -21.71
C THR A 311 -15.58 17.26 -20.61
N GLU A 312 -15.70 18.59 -20.63
CA GLU A 312 -15.10 19.47 -19.61
C GLU A 312 -15.83 19.41 -18.26
N LYS A 313 -17.15 19.20 -18.27
CA LYS A 313 -17.96 19.10 -17.05
C LYS A 313 -17.89 17.73 -16.38
N GLY A 314 -17.68 16.68 -17.17
CA GLY A 314 -17.70 15.31 -16.68
C GLY A 314 -16.54 15.00 -15.73
N ASP A 315 -16.78 14.10 -14.77
CA ASP A 315 -15.70 13.62 -13.90
C ASP A 315 -14.80 12.63 -14.63
N SER A 316 -13.73 13.16 -15.22
CA SER A 316 -12.72 12.37 -15.92
C SER A 316 -13.31 11.48 -17.02
N ILE A 317 -14.24 12.02 -17.81
CA ILE A 317 -14.79 11.37 -19.01
C ILE A 317 -14.52 12.22 -20.25
N TYR A 318 -14.63 11.60 -21.42
CA TYR A 318 -14.78 12.34 -22.66
C TYR A 318 -15.81 11.66 -23.54
N VAL A 319 -16.43 12.42 -24.44
CA VAL A 319 -17.47 11.92 -25.34
C VAL A 319 -17.28 12.44 -26.77
N ASN A 320 -17.78 11.66 -27.72
CA ASN A 320 -17.90 11.98 -29.13
C ASN A 320 -19.20 11.33 -29.69
N ASN A 321 -19.54 11.61 -30.94
CA ASN A 321 -20.78 11.09 -31.54
C ASN A 321 -20.86 9.55 -31.60
N ASP A 322 -19.72 8.85 -31.64
CA ASP A 322 -19.65 7.38 -31.67
C ASP A 322 -19.56 6.73 -30.28
N SER A 323 -19.61 7.54 -29.21
CA SER A 323 -19.43 7.08 -27.84
C SER A 323 -20.57 6.18 -27.38
N TYR A 324 -21.81 6.53 -27.72
CA TYR A 324 -22.97 5.71 -27.40
C TYR A 324 -22.92 4.33 -28.08
N LEU A 325 -22.58 4.28 -29.38
CA LEU A 325 -22.42 3.03 -30.11
C LEU A 325 -21.31 2.16 -29.48
N SER A 326 -20.14 2.77 -29.22
CA SER A 326 -19.01 2.07 -28.63
C SER A 326 -19.33 1.52 -27.24
N ALA A 327 -20.02 2.31 -26.40
CA ALA A 327 -20.47 1.89 -25.07
C ALA A 327 -21.46 0.71 -25.13
N LYS A 328 -22.43 0.73 -26.05
CA LYS A 328 -23.35 -0.40 -26.28
C LYS A 328 -22.62 -1.66 -26.72
N LEU A 329 -21.62 -1.54 -27.58
CA LEU A 329 -20.82 -2.68 -28.04
C LEU A 329 -19.93 -3.23 -26.91
N SER A 330 -19.32 -2.36 -26.11
CA SER A 330 -18.51 -2.74 -24.94
C SER A 330 -19.34 -3.54 -23.94
N CYS A 331 -20.49 -2.99 -23.56
CA CYS A 331 -21.43 -3.60 -22.63
C CYS A 331 -22.05 -4.89 -23.19
N GLY A 332 -22.47 -4.90 -24.46
CA GLY A 332 -23.01 -6.09 -25.11
C GLY A 332 -21.96 -7.20 -25.29
N GLY A 333 -20.70 -6.83 -25.53
CA GLY A 333 -19.57 -7.75 -25.54
C GLY A 333 -19.32 -8.40 -24.19
N ALA A 334 -19.40 -7.65 -23.10
CA ALA A 334 -19.32 -8.17 -21.74
C ALA A 334 -20.46 -9.16 -21.42
N ILE A 335 -21.70 -8.84 -21.83
CA ILE A 335 -22.85 -9.74 -21.67
C ILE A 335 -22.62 -11.06 -22.43
N GLU A 336 -22.22 -10.99 -23.71
CA GLU A 336 -22.00 -12.20 -24.51
C GLU A 336 -20.80 -13.03 -24.04
N ALA A 337 -19.75 -12.39 -23.50
CA ALA A 337 -18.63 -13.10 -22.87
C ALA A 337 -19.10 -13.97 -21.70
N CYS A 338 -19.82 -13.38 -20.74
CA CYS A 338 -20.37 -14.11 -19.59
C CYS A 338 -21.38 -15.18 -20.02
N LYS A 339 -22.26 -14.84 -20.97
CA LYS A 339 -23.28 -15.76 -21.49
C LYS A 339 -22.66 -17.00 -22.12
N ALA A 340 -21.64 -16.83 -22.97
CA ALA A 340 -21.00 -17.94 -23.66
C ALA A 340 -20.32 -18.92 -22.68
N VAL A 341 -19.80 -18.42 -21.55
CA VAL A 341 -19.25 -19.23 -20.46
C VAL A 341 -20.37 -19.99 -19.74
N VAL A 342 -21.45 -19.30 -19.34
CA VAL A 342 -22.59 -19.91 -18.63
C VAL A 342 -23.30 -20.97 -19.48
N GLU A 343 -23.44 -20.74 -20.79
CA GLU A 343 -24.02 -21.70 -21.73
C GLU A 343 -23.07 -22.86 -22.08
N GLY A 344 -21.81 -22.83 -21.63
CA GLY A 344 -20.82 -23.86 -21.92
C GLY A 344 -20.38 -23.90 -23.39
N THR A 345 -20.55 -22.79 -24.12
CA THR A 345 -20.03 -22.64 -25.51
C THR A 345 -18.50 -22.50 -25.50
N VAL A 346 -17.97 -21.88 -24.44
CA VAL A 346 -16.54 -21.72 -24.18
C VAL A 346 -16.23 -22.09 -22.74
N LYS A 347 -14.97 -22.43 -22.45
CA LYS A 347 -14.55 -22.77 -21.08
C LYS A 347 -14.52 -21.54 -20.17
N ASN A 348 -13.96 -20.48 -20.72
CA ASN A 348 -13.73 -19.17 -20.10
C ASN A 348 -13.63 -18.14 -21.25
N SER A 349 -13.66 -16.85 -20.93
CA SER A 349 -13.62 -15.80 -21.96
C SER A 349 -12.72 -14.63 -21.57
N MET A 350 -12.13 -14.00 -22.59
CA MET A 350 -11.47 -12.69 -22.49
C MET A 350 -12.22 -11.69 -23.36
N ALA A 351 -12.67 -10.59 -22.78
CA ALA A 351 -13.34 -9.50 -23.48
C ALA A 351 -12.43 -8.27 -23.55
N ILE A 352 -11.90 -8.02 -24.75
CA ILE A 352 -11.06 -6.85 -25.04
C ILE A 352 -11.99 -5.73 -25.49
N VAL A 353 -12.57 -5.03 -24.52
CA VAL A 353 -13.65 -4.07 -24.72
C VAL A 353 -13.26 -2.64 -24.36
N ARG A 354 -14.00 -1.67 -24.92
CA ARG A 354 -13.82 -0.24 -24.68
C ARG A 354 -15.07 0.54 -25.11
N PRO A 355 -15.52 1.58 -24.37
CA PRO A 355 -14.98 2.14 -23.11
C PRO A 355 -15.02 1.16 -21.92
N PRO A 356 -14.20 1.39 -20.87
CA PRO A 356 -14.28 0.65 -19.61
C PRO A 356 -15.63 0.91 -18.90
N GLY A 357 -15.89 0.25 -17.77
CA GLY A 357 -17.18 0.28 -17.10
C GLY A 357 -17.19 0.44 -15.58
N HIS A 358 -16.18 0.01 -14.84
CA HIS A 358 -16.30 -0.18 -13.39
C HIS A 358 -16.59 1.10 -12.55
N HIS A 359 -16.32 2.30 -13.07
CA HIS A 359 -16.63 3.58 -12.45
C HIS A 359 -18.03 4.14 -12.76
N ALA A 360 -18.70 3.65 -13.81
CA ALA A 360 -20.01 4.15 -14.21
C ALA A 360 -21.05 3.76 -13.15
N GLU A 361 -21.54 4.76 -12.41
CA GLU A 361 -22.57 4.57 -11.40
C GLU A 361 -23.95 4.40 -12.05
N PRO A 362 -24.96 3.87 -11.32
CA PRO A 362 -26.32 3.74 -11.84
C PRO A 362 -26.87 5.02 -12.49
N ASP A 363 -26.52 6.19 -11.96
CA ASP A 363 -27.03 7.48 -12.37
C ASP A 363 -26.02 8.36 -13.13
N THR A 364 -24.71 8.09 -13.04
CA THR A 364 -23.67 9.03 -13.51
C THR A 364 -22.48 8.31 -14.15
N PRO A 365 -21.97 8.76 -15.31
CA PRO A 365 -20.71 8.26 -15.87
C PRO A 365 -19.51 8.88 -15.15
N GLY A 366 -18.37 8.19 -15.14
CA GLY A 366 -17.16 8.67 -14.45
C GLY A 366 -15.94 7.83 -14.80
N GLY A 367 -14.73 8.37 -14.63
CA GLY A 367 -13.48 7.60 -14.76
C GLY A 367 -13.36 6.86 -16.10
N PHE A 368 -13.63 7.57 -17.20
CA PHE A 368 -13.70 7.06 -18.58
C PHE A 368 -14.82 6.04 -18.86
N CYS A 369 -15.63 5.69 -17.87
CA CYS A 369 -16.68 4.68 -17.98
C CYS A 369 -18.03 5.32 -18.33
N LEU A 370 -18.66 4.81 -19.40
CA LEU A 370 -19.98 5.28 -19.85
C LEU A 370 -21.12 4.38 -19.36
N PHE A 371 -20.95 3.05 -19.44
CA PHE A 371 -21.86 2.07 -18.84
C PHE A 371 -21.06 1.07 -18.02
N SER A 372 -21.64 0.55 -16.94
CA SER A 372 -21.01 -0.43 -16.08
C SER A 372 -21.07 -1.82 -16.70
N ASN A 373 -20.16 -2.08 -17.65
CA ASN A 373 -20.14 -3.30 -18.46
C ASN A 373 -20.27 -4.58 -17.61
N VAL A 374 -19.46 -4.69 -16.56
CA VAL A 374 -19.43 -5.86 -15.66
C VAL A 374 -20.70 -5.97 -14.83
N ALA A 375 -21.21 -4.85 -14.28
CA ALA A 375 -22.44 -4.87 -13.48
C ALA A 375 -23.66 -5.21 -14.34
N VAL A 376 -23.76 -4.64 -15.54
CA VAL A 376 -24.84 -4.93 -16.49
C VAL A 376 -24.78 -6.41 -16.90
N ALA A 377 -23.60 -6.93 -17.21
CA ALA A 377 -23.43 -8.35 -17.52
C ALA A 377 -23.89 -9.25 -16.36
N ALA A 378 -23.46 -8.97 -15.12
CA ALA A 378 -23.83 -9.75 -13.96
C ALA A 378 -25.35 -9.74 -13.68
N LYS A 379 -26.02 -8.57 -13.74
CA LYS A 379 -27.49 -8.48 -13.58
C LYS A 379 -28.23 -9.27 -14.66
N ASN A 380 -27.78 -9.17 -15.91
CA ASN A 380 -28.40 -9.90 -17.02
C ASN A 380 -28.22 -11.41 -16.90
N ILE A 381 -27.07 -11.90 -16.44
CA ILE A 381 -26.86 -13.33 -16.18
C ILE A 381 -27.76 -13.83 -15.05
N LEU A 382 -27.82 -13.12 -13.92
CA LEU A 382 -28.70 -13.48 -12.80
C LEU A 382 -30.18 -13.50 -13.20
N LYS A 383 -30.60 -12.58 -14.08
CA LYS A 383 -31.97 -12.47 -14.57
C LYS A 383 -32.33 -13.59 -15.57
N ASN A 384 -31.43 -13.88 -16.52
CA ASN A 384 -31.74 -14.76 -17.64
C ASN A 384 -31.36 -16.23 -17.40
N TYR A 385 -30.45 -16.51 -16.46
CA TYR A 385 -29.99 -17.87 -16.12
C TYR A 385 -30.16 -18.21 -14.64
N PRO A 386 -31.32 -17.93 -13.99
CA PRO A 386 -31.49 -18.10 -12.53
C PRO A 386 -31.32 -19.55 -12.05
N GLU A 387 -31.54 -20.53 -12.93
CA GLU A 387 -31.35 -21.96 -12.64
C GLU A 387 -29.88 -22.38 -12.61
N SER A 388 -29.03 -21.68 -13.39
CA SER A 388 -27.61 -22.02 -13.56
C SER A 388 -26.69 -21.11 -12.74
N VAL A 389 -27.06 -19.86 -12.52
CA VAL A 389 -26.25 -18.86 -11.82
C VAL A 389 -27.10 -18.15 -10.76
N ARG A 390 -26.76 -18.37 -9.49
CA ARG A 390 -27.41 -17.74 -8.33
C ARG A 390 -26.46 -16.85 -7.54
N ARG A 391 -25.15 -17.12 -7.63
CA ARG A 391 -24.08 -16.40 -6.96
C ARG A 391 -22.99 -16.02 -7.96
N ILE A 392 -22.66 -14.74 -8.03
CA ILE A 392 -21.59 -14.21 -8.88
C ILE A 392 -20.53 -13.57 -8.00
N VAL A 393 -19.26 -13.83 -8.29
CA VAL A 393 -18.15 -13.03 -7.76
C VAL A 393 -17.65 -12.09 -8.84
N ILE A 394 -17.48 -10.82 -8.48
CA ILE A 394 -16.76 -9.84 -9.27
C ILE A 394 -15.46 -9.52 -8.54
N ILE A 395 -14.32 -9.80 -9.19
CA ILE A 395 -13.00 -9.39 -8.70
C ILE A 395 -12.52 -8.24 -9.56
N ASP A 396 -12.28 -7.10 -8.92
CA ASP A 396 -11.72 -5.91 -9.53
C ASP A 396 -10.27 -5.73 -9.10
N TRP A 397 -9.35 -5.96 -10.02
CA TRP A 397 -7.91 -5.75 -9.80
C TRP A 397 -7.38 -4.53 -10.56
N ASP A 398 -8.26 -3.74 -11.17
CA ASP A 398 -7.91 -2.39 -11.59
C ASP A 398 -7.41 -1.59 -10.39
N ILE A 399 -6.42 -0.73 -10.59
CA ILE A 399 -5.84 0.01 -9.46
C ILE A 399 -6.81 1.03 -8.86
N HIS A 400 -7.86 1.40 -9.59
CA HIS A 400 -8.89 2.31 -9.11
C HIS A 400 -10.07 1.53 -8.51
N HIS A 401 -10.69 2.13 -7.50
CA HIS A 401 -11.91 1.56 -6.92
C HIS A 401 -13.06 1.63 -7.93
N GLY A 402 -13.61 0.47 -8.32
CA GLY A 402 -14.84 0.37 -9.12
C GLY A 402 -16.10 0.79 -8.34
N ASN A 403 -16.21 2.07 -7.96
CA ASN A 403 -17.32 2.65 -7.19
C ASN A 403 -18.69 2.39 -7.85
N GLY A 404 -18.77 2.41 -9.19
CA GLY A 404 -19.99 2.11 -9.92
C GLY A 404 -20.44 0.67 -9.75
N THR A 405 -19.51 -0.28 -9.87
CA THR A 405 -19.78 -1.70 -9.64
C THR A 405 -20.19 -1.96 -8.19
N GLN A 406 -19.48 -1.38 -7.22
CA GLN A 406 -19.84 -1.49 -5.80
C GLN A 406 -21.26 -0.98 -5.53
N LYS A 407 -21.59 0.21 -6.03
CA LYS A 407 -22.91 0.85 -5.84
C LYS A 407 -24.04 0.03 -6.47
N ALA A 408 -23.79 -0.63 -7.61
CA ALA A 408 -24.78 -1.45 -8.30
C ALA A 408 -25.21 -2.71 -7.52
N PHE A 409 -24.36 -3.20 -6.60
CA PHE A 409 -24.61 -4.43 -5.83
C PHE A 409 -24.55 -4.24 -4.31
N TYR A 410 -24.46 -2.99 -3.82
CA TYR A 410 -24.22 -2.69 -2.41
C TYR A 410 -25.23 -3.33 -1.44
N ASN A 411 -26.45 -3.62 -1.92
CA ASN A 411 -27.52 -4.28 -1.17
C ASN A 411 -27.90 -5.69 -1.68
N ASP A 412 -27.13 -6.29 -2.59
CA ASP A 412 -27.48 -7.54 -3.28
C ASP A 412 -26.56 -8.71 -2.85
N PRO A 413 -27.01 -9.63 -1.97
CA PRO A 413 -26.18 -10.74 -1.48
C PRO A 413 -25.84 -11.80 -2.52
N ARG A 414 -26.45 -11.73 -3.71
CA ARG A 414 -26.16 -12.67 -4.81
C ARG A 414 -24.87 -12.32 -5.53
N VAL A 415 -24.34 -11.12 -5.33
CA VAL A 415 -23.09 -10.66 -5.95
C VAL A 415 -22.11 -10.25 -4.87
N LEU A 416 -20.99 -10.97 -4.81
CA LEU A 416 -19.86 -10.60 -3.99
C LEU A 416 -18.90 -9.76 -4.82
N TYR A 417 -18.75 -8.48 -4.47
CA TYR A 417 -17.80 -7.56 -5.10
C TYR A 417 -16.53 -7.48 -4.26
N ILE A 418 -15.38 -7.67 -4.89
CA ILE A 418 -14.05 -7.62 -4.25
C ILE A 418 -13.17 -6.69 -5.07
N SER A 419 -12.57 -5.67 -4.46
CA SER A 419 -11.69 -4.72 -5.16
C SER A 419 -10.37 -4.52 -4.43
N LEU A 420 -9.24 -4.62 -5.16
CA LEU A 420 -7.92 -4.22 -4.68
C LEU A 420 -7.51 -2.93 -5.40
N HIS A 421 -7.41 -1.82 -4.67
CA HIS A 421 -7.23 -0.52 -5.30
C HIS A 421 -6.34 0.40 -4.47
N ARG A 422 -5.65 1.33 -5.12
CA ARG A 422 -4.93 2.41 -4.45
C ARG A 422 -5.94 3.39 -3.85
N TYR A 423 -5.76 3.72 -2.58
CA TYR A 423 -6.73 4.51 -1.81
C TYR A 423 -6.10 5.74 -1.17
N GLU A 424 -4.94 5.59 -0.50
CA GLU A 424 -4.22 6.69 0.17
C GLU A 424 -5.11 7.56 1.08
N ASN A 425 -5.98 6.93 1.87
CA ASN A 425 -7.00 7.59 2.71
C ASN A 425 -8.03 8.40 1.91
N GLY A 426 -8.45 7.88 0.76
CA GLY A 426 -9.43 8.51 -0.13
C GLY A 426 -8.87 9.71 -0.90
N ARG A 427 -7.55 9.81 -1.05
CA ARG A 427 -6.88 10.86 -1.84
C ARG A 427 -6.64 10.45 -3.28
N PHE A 428 -6.46 9.16 -3.54
CA PHE A 428 -6.31 8.63 -4.89
C PHE A 428 -7.67 8.54 -5.59
N TYR A 429 -7.72 8.74 -6.91
CA TYR A 429 -8.97 8.72 -7.69
C TYR A 429 -9.75 7.40 -7.44
N PRO A 430 -11.08 7.43 -7.17
CA PRO A 430 -12.03 8.54 -7.36
C PRO A 430 -12.05 9.61 -6.25
N GLY A 431 -11.16 9.54 -5.26
CA GLY A 431 -11.02 10.59 -4.25
C GLY A 431 -12.14 10.60 -3.22
N THR A 432 -12.74 9.44 -2.94
CA THR A 432 -13.85 9.28 -2.00
C THR A 432 -13.51 8.33 -0.87
N LYS A 433 -14.30 8.36 0.21
CA LYS A 433 -14.18 7.38 1.31
C LYS A 433 -14.88 6.05 1.02
N TYR A 434 -15.55 5.91 -0.12
CA TYR A 434 -16.42 4.77 -0.42
C TYR A 434 -15.65 3.46 -0.69
N GLY A 435 -14.38 3.57 -1.10
CA GLY A 435 -13.45 2.44 -1.23
C GLY A 435 -12.79 2.01 0.09
N HIS A 436 -13.13 2.61 1.24
CA HIS A 436 -12.56 2.18 2.53
C HIS A 436 -13.02 0.77 2.90
N TYR A 437 -12.18 0.00 3.60
CA TYR A 437 -12.46 -1.38 4.03
C TYR A 437 -13.71 -1.52 4.91
N SER A 438 -14.13 -0.43 5.57
CA SER A 438 -15.36 -0.39 6.38
C SER A 438 -16.66 -0.34 5.55
N ASN A 439 -16.59 -0.10 4.24
CA ASN A 439 -17.78 -0.10 3.37
C ASN A 439 -18.04 -1.53 2.88
N VAL A 440 -18.83 -2.26 3.67
CA VAL A 440 -19.03 -3.71 3.52
C VAL A 440 -20.35 -4.10 2.84
N GLY A 441 -21.12 -3.13 2.35
CA GLY A 441 -22.49 -3.33 1.87
C GLY A 441 -23.53 -2.84 2.88
N GLU A 442 -24.81 -2.96 2.53
CA GLU A 442 -25.92 -2.59 3.41
C GLU A 442 -27.12 -3.54 3.27
N GLY A 443 -27.92 -3.63 4.33
CA GLY A 443 -29.12 -4.45 4.34
C GLY A 443 -28.80 -5.91 4.00
N PRO A 444 -29.51 -6.54 3.05
CA PRO A 444 -29.21 -7.91 2.65
C PRO A 444 -27.81 -8.10 2.04
N GLY A 445 -27.18 -7.05 1.50
CA GLY A 445 -25.84 -7.11 0.89
C GLY A 445 -24.69 -6.85 1.87
N GLU A 446 -24.98 -6.66 3.16
CA GLU A 446 -23.94 -6.46 4.18
C GLU A 446 -23.00 -7.66 4.26
N GLY A 447 -21.69 -7.41 4.18
CA GLY A 447 -20.62 -8.42 4.10
C GLY A 447 -20.25 -8.84 2.67
N TYR A 448 -20.99 -8.42 1.63
CA TYR A 448 -20.77 -8.82 0.23
C TYR A 448 -20.05 -7.76 -0.62
N SER A 449 -19.57 -6.67 0.00
CA SER A 449 -18.61 -5.75 -0.60
C SER A 449 -17.29 -5.83 0.17
N VAL A 450 -16.21 -6.20 -0.50
CA VAL A 450 -14.88 -6.37 0.11
C VAL A 450 -13.90 -5.41 -0.55
N ASN A 451 -13.51 -4.38 0.18
CA ASN A 451 -12.50 -3.42 -0.27
C ASN A 451 -11.15 -3.73 0.37
N ILE A 452 -10.09 -3.80 -0.46
CA ILE A 452 -8.69 -3.95 -0.05
C ILE A 452 -7.95 -2.66 -0.49
N PRO A 453 -7.97 -1.61 0.35
CA PRO A 453 -7.46 -0.29 -0.02
C PRO A 453 -5.96 -0.15 0.26
N TRP A 454 -5.13 -0.08 -0.78
CA TRP A 454 -3.70 0.20 -0.61
C TRP A 454 -3.46 1.62 -0.09
N ASN A 455 -2.80 1.72 1.05
CA ASN A 455 -2.50 3.00 1.71
C ASN A 455 -1.40 3.81 1.00
N CYS A 456 -0.60 3.15 0.17
CA CYS A 456 0.50 3.76 -0.57
C CYS A 456 0.69 3.09 -1.96
N PRO A 457 1.34 3.78 -2.91
CA PRO A 457 1.76 3.20 -4.19
C PRO A 457 2.88 2.16 -4.01
N GLY A 458 3.28 1.52 -5.11
CA GLY A 458 4.45 0.63 -5.15
C GLY A 458 4.14 -0.84 -4.83
N LYS A 459 2.87 -1.24 -4.83
CA LYS A 459 2.45 -2.63 -4.60
C LYS A 459 2.86 -3.53 -5.76
N GLY A 460 3.45 -4.68 -5.46
CA GLY A 460 3.92 -5.65 -6.45
C GLY A 460 3.23 -7.01 -6.34
N ASP A 461 3.80 -8.00 -7.04
CA ASP A 461 3.24 -9.36 -7.10
C ASP A 461 3.05 -10.00 -5.72
N GLY A 462 4.01 -9.82 -4.81
CA GLY A 462 3.96 -10.38 -3.44
C GLY A 462 2.78 -9.82 -2.64
N ASP A 463 2.46 -8.54 -2.81
CA ASP A 463 1.36 -7.87 -2.12
C ASP A 463 -0.01 -8.40 -2.59
N TYR A 464 -0.20 -8.46 -3.92
CA TYR A 464 -1.43 -8.97 -4.52
C TYR A 464 -1.63 -10.45 -4.20
N VAL A 465 -0.61 -11.29 -4.34
CA VAL A 465 -0.71 -12.72 -4.01
C VAL A 465 -0.99 -12.95 -2.53
N TYR A 466 -0.42 -12.12 -1.64
CA TYR A 466 -0.72 -12.17 -0.21
C TYR A 466 -2.20 -11.87 0.07
N ALA A 467 -2.75 -10.80 -0.49
CA ALA A 467 -4.17 -10.47 -0.37
C ALA A 467 -5.08 -11.56 -0.99
N PHE A 468 -4.67 -12.16 -2.11
CA PHE A 468 -5.39 -13.27 -2.71
C PHE A 468 -5.49 -14.47 -1.75
N ASN A 469 -4.37 -14.86 -1.15
CA ASN A 469 -4.30 -16.01 -0.26
C ASN A 469 -4.99 -15.77 1.09
N LYS A 470 -4.88 -14.55 1.63
CA LYS A 470 -5.40 -14.22 2.97
C LYS A 470 -6.86 -13.81 2.98
N ILE A 471 -7.34 -13.13 1.94
CA ILE A 471 -8.70 -12.57 1.89
C ILE A 471 -9.52 -13.23 0.78
N ILE A 472 -9.07 -13.07 -0.47
CA ILE A 472 -9.93 -13.29 -1.64
C ILE A 472 -10.29 -14.77 -1.81
N LEU A 473 -9.31 -15.67 -1.81
CA LEU A 473 -9.56 -17.10 -1.99
C LEU A 473 -10.39 -17.69 -0.84
N PRO A 474 -10.11 -17.42 0.45
CA PRO A 474 -10.96 -17.89 1.54
C PRO A 474 -12.43 -17.42 1.41
N VAL A 475 -12.65 -16.13 1.16
CA VAL A 475 -14.00 -15.55 1.04
C VAL A 475 -14.74 -16.15 -0.14
N ILE A 476 -14.11 -16.22 -1.32
CA ILE A 476 -14.75 -16.76 -2.53
C ILE A 476 -15.09 -18.25 -2.36
N ASN A 477 -14.21 -19.03 -1.71
CA ASN A 477 -14.48 -20.44 -1.45
C ASN A 477 -15.65 -20.63 -0.47
N GLU A 478 -15.77 -19.76 0.55
CA GLU A 478 -16.93 -19.76 1.45
C GLU A 478 -18.23 -19.33 0.73
N PHE A 479 -18.14 -18.34 -0.16
CA PHE A 479 -19.27 -17.86 -0.97
C PHE A 479 -19.72 -18.87 -2.04
N ASN A 480 -18.77 -19.66 -2.57
CA ASN A 480 -18.98 -20.70 -3.57
C ASN A 480 -19.77 -20.21 -4.81
N PRO A 481 -19.20 -19.34 -5.67
CA PRO A 481 -19.90 -18.77 -6.82
C PRO A 481 -20.17 -19.76 -7.95
N ASP A 482 -21.17 -19.45 -8.77
CA ASP A 482 -21.51 -20.20 -9.98
C ASP A 482 -20.86 -19.58 -11.25
N LEU A 483 -20.49 -18.29 -11.18
CA LEU A 483 -19.75 -17.54 -12.20
C LEU A 483 -18.77 -16.56 -11.53
N LEU A 484 -17.56 -16.45 -12.08
CA LEU A 484 -16.58 -15.45 -11.69
C LEU A 484 -16.34 -14.47 -12.85
N ILE A 485 -16.42 -13.17 -12.55
CA ILE A 485 -16.12 -12.10 -13.49
C ILE A 485 -14.93 -11.32 -12.94
N VAL A 486 -13.93 -11.05 -13.79
CA VAL A 486 -12.80 -10.21 -13.44
C VAL A 486 -12.91 -8.88 -14.18
N SER A 487 -13.10 -7.79 -13.43
CA SER A 487 -12.88 -6.43 -13.89
C SER A 487 -11.37 -6.23 -14.01
N SER A 488 -10.85 -6.36 -15.22
CA SER A 488 -9.43 -6.56 -15.49
C SER A 488 -8.77 -5.29 -16.00
N GLY A 489 -8.46 -4.37 -15.08
CA GLY A 489 -7.55 -3.26 -15.32
C GLY A 489 -6.09 -3.67 -15.29
N PHE A 490 -5.25 -3.02 -16.10
CA PHE A 490 -3.80 -3.24 -16.12
C PHE A 490 -3.00 -1.98 -15.74
N ASP A 491 -3.60 -1.08 -14.96
CA ASP A 491 -2.97 0.15 -14.43
C ASP A 491 -2.27 -0.05 -13.07
N ALA A 492 -2.46 -1.20 -12.42
CA ALA A 492 -1.57 -1.64 -11.32
C ALA A 492 -0.22 -2.20 -11.85
N ALA A 493 -0.09 -2.36 -13.17
CA ALA A 493 1.05 -3.00 -13.79
C ALA A 493 2.32 -2.14 -13.71
N ASP A 494 3.47 -2.81 -13.65
CA ASP A 494 4.76 -2.13 -13.73
C ASP A 494 4.88 -1.30 -15.02
N GLY A 495 5.29 -0.04 -14.87
CA GLY A 495 5.37 0.95 -15.94
C GLY A 495 4.12 1.81 -16.16
N ASP A 496 3.00 1.54 -15.48
CA ASP A 496 1.85 2.45 -15.50
C ASP A 496 2.08 3.63 -14.54
N ILE A 497 2.11 4.83 -15.10
CA ILE A 497 2.41 6.06 -14.36
C ILE A 497 1.23 6.57 -13.51
N ILE A 498 0.00 6.14 -13.82
CA ILE A 498 -1.21 6.59 -13.13
C ILE A 498 -1.38 5.76 -11.85
N GLY A 499 -1.35 4.43 -11.95
CA GLY A 499 -1.49 3.56 -10.79
C GLY A 499 -0.29 3.61 -9.84
N GLY A 500 0.93 3.67 -10.39
CA GLY A 500 2.16 3.75 -9.60
C GLY A 500 2.43 2.48 -8.80
N CYS A 501 1.99 1.33 -9.29
CA CYS A 501 2.28 0.00 -8.73
C CYS A 501 3.22 -0.78 -9.66
N HIS A 502 3.62 -1.98 -9.25
CA HIS A 502 4.66 -2.79 -9.88
C HIS A 502 4.21 -4.24 -10.08
N VAL A 503 2.93 -4.48 -10.41
CA VAL A 503 2.45 -5.83 -10.71
C VAL A 503 3.01 -6.26 -12.07
N THR A 504 3.69 -7.40 -12.11
CA THR A 504 4.29 -7.89 -13.34
C THR A 504 3.25 -8.66 -14.19
N PRO A 505 3.50 -8.86 -15.49
CA PRO A 505 2.68 -9.77 -16.30
C PRO A 505 2.56 -11.18 -15.68
N VAL A 506 3.61 -11.66 -15.02
CA VAL A 506 3.60 -12.94 -14.30
C VAL A 506 2.62 -12.90 -13.13
N GLY A 507 2.58 -11.80 -12.38
CA GLY A 507 1.62 -11.55 -11.31
C GLY A 507 0.16 -11.69 -11.79
N TYR A 508 -0.20 -11.04 -12.90
CA TYR A 508 -1.55 -11.18 -13.49
C TYR A 508 -1.87 -12.60 -13.95
N GLY A 509 -0.91 -13.28 -14.58
CA GLY A 509 -1.06 -14.70 -14.94
C GLY A 509 -1.28 -15.58 -13.71
N TYR A 510 -0.53 -15.34 -12.62
CA TYR A 510 -0.64 -16.08 -11.37
C TYR A 510 -1.99 -15.84 -10.69
N MET A 511 -2.45 -14.59 -10.59
CA MET A 511 -3.80 -14.26 -10.08
C MET A 511 -4.89 -14.96 -10.89
N THR A 512 -4.80 -14.94 -12.21
CA THR A 512 -5.74 -15.67 -13.10
C THR A 512 -5.72 -17.16 -12.81
N HIS A 513 -4.54 -17.75 -12.61
CA HIS A 513 -4.38 -19.18 -12.34
C HIS A 513 -5.08 -19.59 -11.04
N LEU A 514 -4.96 -18.78 -9.97
CA LEU A 514 -5.63 -19.02 -8.69
C LEU A 514 -7.16 -19.06 -8.83
N LEU A 515 -7.73 -18.29 -9.77
CA LEU A 515 -9.17 -18.20 -10.00
C LEU A 515 -9.72 -19.29 -10.91
N LYS A 516 -8.90 -19.90 -11.77
CA LYS A 516 -9.35 -20.91 -12.75
C LYS A 516 -9.96 -22.17 -12.12
N GLY A 517 -9.63 -22.49 -10.88
CA GLY A 517 -10.18 -23.63 -10.14
C GLY A 517 -11.57 -23.36 -9.54
N ILE A 518 -11.99 -22.09 -9.49
CA ILE A 518 -13.22 -21.64 -8.85
C ILE A 518 -14.38 -21.68 -9.85
N ALA A 519 -15.62 -21.84 -9.37
CA ALA A 519 -16.84 -21.86 -10.19
C ALA A 519 -16.77 -22.88 -11.34
N ARG A 520 -16.06 -24.02 -11.14
CA ARG A 520 -15.80 -25.04 -12.18
C ARG A 520 -15.07 -24.51 -13.42
N GLY A 521 -14.36 -23.39 -13.27
CA GLY A 521 -13.67 -22.70 -14.36
C GLY A 521 -14.53 -21.70 -15.14
N ASN A 522 -15.79 -21.46 -14.73
CA ASN A 522 -16.65 -20.44 -15.30
C ASN A 522 -16.09 -19.04 -14.98
N LEU A 523 -15.23 -18.55 -15.86
CA LEU A 523 -14.44 -17.34 -15.68
C LEU A 523 -14.58 -16.44 -16.91
N ALA A 524 -15.01 -15.19 -16.69
CA ALA A 524 -15.01 -14.14 -17.70
C ALA A 524 -14.08 -13.01 -17.26
N VAL A 525 -13.05 -12.71 -18.07
CA VAL A 525 -12.13 -11.59 -17.85
C VAL A 525 -12.52 -10.46 -18.79
N ILE A 526 -12.79 -9.28 -18.26
CA ILE A 526 -13.32 -8.13 -19.01
C ILE A 526 -12.39 -6.94 -18.82
N LEU A 527 -11.87 -6.38 -19.90
CA LEU A 527 -10.88 -5.29 -19.85
C LEU A 527 -11.49 -4.00 -19.25
N GLU A 528 -10.76 -3.38 -18.31
CA GLU A 528 -11.08 -2.08 -17.71
C GLU A 528 -9.99 -1.04 -18.04
N GLY A 529 -9.24 -0.55 -17.04
CA GLY A 529 -8.16 0.43 -17.14
C GLY A 529 -6.78 -0.12 -17.56
N GLY A 530 -5.74 0.65 -17.31
CA GLY A 530 -4.38 0.44 -17.84
C GLY A 530 -4.05 1.37 -18.99
N TYR A 531 -2.95 2.12 -18.88
CA TYR A 531 -2.64 3.26 -19.76
C TYR A 531 -1.22 3.23 -20.32
N ASN A 532 -0.35 2.36 -19.81
CA ASN A 532 0.88 1.98 -20.51
C ASN A 532 0.60 0.87 -21.55
N LEU A 533 0.69 1.18 -22.84
CA LEU A 533 0.38 0.25 -23.92
C LEU A 533 1.17 -1.06 -23.87
N ASP A 534 2.44 -1.02 -23.45
CA ASP A 534 3.27 -2.23 -23.38
C ASP A 534 2.92 -3.07 -22.14
N SER A 535 2.70 -2.43 -20.99
CA SER A 535 2.30 -3.11 -19.75
C SER A 535 0.94 -3.80 -19.90
N ILE A 536 -0.06 -3.11 -20.44
CA ILE A 536 -1.39 -3.68 -20.72
C ILE A 536 -1.28 -4.88 -21.66
N THR A 537 -0.50 -4.73 -22.73
CA THR A 537 -0.36 -5.76 -23.76
C THR A 537 0.29 -7.02 -23.20
N ASN A 538 1.33 -6.88 -22.38
CA ASN A 538 2.02 -8.00 -21.75
C ASN A 538 1.17 -8.65 -20.65
N GLY A 539 0.49 -7.84 -19.82
CA GLY A 539 -0.44 -8.34 -18.80
C GLY A 539 -1.60 -9.14 -19.41
N ALA A 540 -2.28 -8.58 -20.40
CA ALA A 540 -3.39 -9.26 -21.10
C ALA A 540 -2.93 -10.54 -21.82
N LEU A 541 -1.72 -10.55 -22.38
CA LEU A 541 -1.13 -11.76 -22.96
C LEU A 541 -0.91 -12.85 -21.90
N ALA A 542 -0.34 -12.49 -20.74
CA ALA A 542 -0.10 -13.44 -19.65
C ALA A 542 -1.40 -14.04 -19.10
N VAL A 543 -2.42 -13.20 -18.91
CA VAL A 543 -3.78 -13.66 -18.55
C VAL A 543 -4.33 -14.63 -19.59
N THR A 544 -4.22 -14.27 -20.88
CA THR A 544 -4.76 -15.09 -21.98
C THR A 544 -4.07 -16.46 -22.08
N LYS A 545 -2.74 -16.51 -21.97
CA LYS A 545 -1.97 -17.78 -21.92
C LYS A 545 -2.48 -18.69 -20.80
N VAL A 546 -2.70 -18.13 -19.62
CA VAL A 546 -3.21 -18.88 -18.47
C VAL A 546 -4.65 -19.33 -18.71
N LEU A 547 -5.53 -18.52 -19.30
CA LEU A 547 -6.89 -18.93 -19.66
C LEU A 547 -6.89 -20.14 -20.61
N LEU A 548 -5.99 -20.15 -21.60
CA LEU A 548 -5.80 -21.24 -22.57
C LEU A 548 -5.30 -22.55 -21.93
N GLY A 549 -4.67 -22.48 -20.76
CA GLY A 549 -4.18 -23.65 -20.05
C GLY A 549 -2.69 -23.67 -19.77
N GLU A 550 -1.93 -22.67 -20.22
CA GLU A 550 -0.52 -22.56 -19.86
C GLU A 550 -0.38 -22.34 -18.34
N PRO A 551 0.61 -22.97 -17.69
CA PRO A 551 0.97 -22.61 -16.33
C PRO A 551 1.53 -21.17 -16.30
N PRO A 552 1.40 -20.45 -15.17
CA PRO A 552 2.12 -19.19 -14.98
C PRO A 552 3.63 -19.38 -15.21
N GLU A 553 4.28 -18.37 -15.79
CA GLU A 553 5.69 -18.48 -16.20
C GLU A 553 6.63 -18.74 -15.02
N ASN A 554 6.38 -18.11 -13.86
CA ASN A 554 7.14 -18.31 -12.63
C ASN A 554 6.21 -18.33 -11.41
N THR A 555 6.68 -18.93 -10.32
CA THR A 555 6.08 -18.79 -8.99
C THR A 555 6.44 -17.44 -8.38
N ILE A 556 5.49 -16.80 -7.71
CA ILE A 556 5.75 -15.55 -6.99
C ILE A 556 6.41 -15.87 -5.64
N SER A 557 7.68 -15.48 -5.48
CA SER A 557 8.44 -15.62 -4.23
C SER A 557 8.66 -14.29 -3.50
N ALA A 558 8.17 -13.17 -4.05
CA ALA A 558 8.28 -11.86 -3.44
C ALA A 558 7.47 -11.80 -2.13
N LEU A 559 8.08 -11.26 -1.08
CA LEU A 559 7.40 -11.03 0.19
C LEU A 559 6.47 -9.81 0.09
N PRO A 560 5.31 -9.81 0.77
CA PRO A 560 4.47 -8.61 0.85
C PRO A 560 5.18 -7.50 1.65
N SER A 561 4.87 -6.25 1.30
CA SER A 561 5.30 -5.09 2.08
C SER A 561 4.61 -5.06 3.46
N SER A 562 5.25 -4.42 4.45
CA SER A 562 4.69 -4.30 5.80
C SER A 562 3.34 -3.59 5.82
N ASP A 563 3.19 -2.53 5.02
CA ASP A 563 1.93 -1.80 4.85
C ASP A 563 0.82 -2.69 4.26
N THR A 564 1.15 -3.61 3.35
CA THR A 564 0.16 -4.59 2.85
C THR A 564 -0.29 -5.54 3.94
N ILE A 565 0.62 -6.01 4.80
CA ILE A 565 0.27 -6.90 5.91
C ILE A 565 -0.72 -6.18 6.85
N GLU A 566 -0.44 -4.92 7.19
CA GLU A 566 -1.31 -4.09 8.02
C GLU A 566 -2.68 -3.84 7.37
N THR A 567 -2.71 -3.42 6.09
CA THR A 567 -3.98 -3.26 5.35
C THR A 567 -4.79 -4.55 5.34
N VAL A 568 -4.16 -5.69 5.05
CA VAL A 568 -4.85 -6.99 4.99
C VAL A 568 -5.40 -7.39 6.37
N ASP A 569 -4.66 -7.14 7.45
CA ASP A 569 -5.11 -7.42 8.81
C ASP A 569 -6.35 -6.58 9.19
N GLU A 570 -6.35 -5.29 8.86
CA GLU A 570 -7.51 -4.41 9.07
C GLU A 570 -8.74 -4.84 8.28
N VAL A 571 -8.56 -5.25 7.02
CA VAL A 571 -9.65 -5.80 6.20
C VAL A 571 -10.17 -7.11 6.80
N MET A 572 -9.28 -8.02 7.23
CA MET A 572 -9.67 -9.28 7.87
C MET A 572 -10.50 -9.04 9.14
N LYS A 573 -10.10 -8.10 10.00
CA LYS A 573 -10.86 -7.69 11.19
C LYS A 573 -12.26 -7.20 10.83
N ALA A 574 -12.38 -6.31 9.83
CA ALA A 574 -13.67 -5.78 9.39
C ALA A 574 -14.60 -6.87 8.82
N LEU A 575 -14.03 -7.88 8.16
CA LEU A 575 -14.77 -8.99 7.55
C LEU A 575 -15.09 -10.14 8.51
N ALA A 576 -14.41 -10.25 9.66
CA ALA A 576 -14.56 -11.34 10.62
C ALA A 576 -16.01 -11.49 11.11
N GLN A 577 -16.76 -10.40 11.22
CA GLN A 577 -18.17 -10.46 11.61
C GLN A 577 -19.05 -11.15 10.55
N TYR A 578 -18.68 -11.11 9.27
CA TYR A 578 -19.50 -11.61 8.16
C TYR A 578 -19.03 -12.99 7.64
N TRP A 579 -17.73 -13.25 7.64
CA TRP A 579 -17.13 -14.44 7.01
C TRP A 579 -16.47 -15.36 8.03
N LYS A 580 -16.84 -16.65 8.03
CA LYS A 580 -16.30 -17.62 9.00
C LYS A 580 -14.80 -17.84 8.80
N CYS A 581 -14.34 -17.83 7.56
CA CYS A 581 -12.92 -17.95 7.23
C CYS A 581 -12.07 -16.79 7.79
N MET A 582 -12.67 -15.64 8.10
CA MET A 582 -12.00 -14.48 8.70
C MET A 582 -12.05 -14.44 10.23
N ARG A 583 -12.84 -15.31 10.87
CA ARG A 583 -12.99 -15.33 12.34
C ARG A 583 -11.85 -16.03 13.08
N ILE A 584 -11.11 -16.90 12.40
CA ILE A 584 -10.06 -17.70 13.04
C ILE A 584 -8.96 -16.77 13.53
N GLY A 585 -8.74 -16.75 14.84
CA GLY A 585 -7.71 -15.92 15.49
C GLY A 585 -8.15 -14.51 15.79
N MET A 586 -9.43 -14.16 15.55
CA MET A 586 -9.98 -12.85 15.84
C MET A 586 -10.86 -12.90 17.12
N PRO A 587 -10.68 -11.94 18.06
CA PRO A 587 -11.53 -11.86 19.24
C PRO A 587 -12.99 -11.61 18.86
N LYS A 588 -13.90 -12.26 19.59
CA LYS A 588 -15.36 -12.16 19.35
C LYS A 588 -15.94 -10.77 19.58
N GLN A 589 -15.24 -9.93 20.32
CA GLN A 589 -15.62 -8.55 20.61
C GLN A 589 -14.57 -7.65 19.99
N SER A 590 -14.99 -6.76 19.11
CA SER A 590 -14.17 -5.66 18.61
C SER A 590 -13.95 -4.64 19.74
N PHE A 591 -12.91 -3.80 19.61
CA PHE A 591 -12.70 -2.67 20.53
C PHE A 591 -13.91 -1.71 20.54
N GLU A 592 -14.61 -1.60 19.42
CA GLU A 592 -15.80 -0.76 19.24
C GLU A 592 -17.01 -1.31 19.98
N ASP A 593 -17.19 -2.65 19.99
CA ASP A 593 -18.26 -3.33 20.73
C ASP A 593 -18.20 -3.03 22.23
N VAL A 594 -17.00 -2.76 22.77
CA VAL A 594 -16.80 -2.43 24.18
C VAL A 594 -17.43 -1.10 24.57
N PHE A 595 -17.52 -0.13 23.65
CA PHE A 595 -18.18 1.16 23.93
C PHE A 595 -19.71 1.06 23.96
N ASP A 596 -20.27 -0.01 23.41
CA ASP A 596 -21.71 -0.31 23.42
C ASP A 596 -22.12 -1.15 24.63
N LEU A 597 -21.18 -1.87 25.25
CA LEU A 597 -21.38 -2.58 26.52
C LEU A 597 -21.69 -1.63 27.70
N SER A 598 -21.43 -0.32 27.57
CA SER A 598 -21.48 0.65 28.66
C SER A 598 -22.88 1.18 29.02
N THR A 599 -23.97 0.49 28.69
CA THR A 599 -25.33 0.94 29.06
C THR A 599 -26.09 0.01 30.00
N ASN A 600 -25.65 -1.24 30.24
CA ASN A 600 -26.43 -2.16 31.10
C ASN A 600 -25.65 -2.98 32.14
N THR A 601 -24.33 -2.87 32.24
CA THR A 601 -23.56 -3.54 33.32
C THR A 601 -22.38 -2.69 33.79
N ASN A 602 -22.46 -2.15 35.01
CA ASN A 602 -21.36 -1.50 35.75
C ASN A 602 -20.19 -2.46 36.11
N ALA A 603 -20.04 -3.60 35.43
CA ALA A 603 -19.19 -4.70 35.89
C ALA A 603 -17.77 -4.72 35.29
N TYR A 604 -17.53 -4.09 34.15
CA TYR A 604 -16.22 -4.16 33.47
C TYR A 604 -15.74 -2.76 33.08
N LYS A 605 -14.62 -2.33 33.69
CA LYS A 605 -13.90 -1.12 33.31
C LYS A 605 -12.84 -1.53 32.28
N LEU A 606 -12.93 -1.00 31.07
CA LEU A 606 -11.87 -1.15 30.07
C LEU A 606 -10.60 -0.45 30.57
N THR A 607 -9.48 -1.16 30.58
CA THR A 607 -8.17 -0.65 31.00
C THR A 607 -7.15 -0.97 29.93
N ASN A 608 -6.23 -0.03 29.68
CA ASN A 608 -5.06 -0.32 28.85
C ASN A 608 -4.17 -1.32 29.61
N ILE A 609 -3.69 -2.35 28.94
CA ILE A 609 -2.79 -3.34 29.55
C ILE A 609 -1.50 -2.68 30.03
N ALA A 610 -1.01 -1.66 29.31
CA ALA A 610 0.16 -0.87 29.70
C ALA A 610 -0.02 -0.22 31.08
N ASP A 611 -1.20 0.36 31.36
CA ASP A 611 -1.48 0.97 32.67
C ASP A 611 -1.43 -0.06 33.80
N THR A 612 -1.84 -1.29 33.53
CA THR A 612 -1.86 -2.37 34.51
C THR A 612 -0.44 -2.86 34.80
N ILE A 613 0.38 -3.00 33.75
CA ILE A 613 1.80 -3.35 33.86
C ILE A 613 2.54 -2.26 34.65
N ARG A 614 2.35 -0.98 34.31
CA ARG A 614 2.99 0.13 35.01
C ARG A 614 2.59 0.20 36.49
N SER A 615 1.33 -0.09 36.82
CA SER A 615 0.89 -0.18 38.23
C SER A 615 1.63 -1.26 38.99
N HIS A 616 1.80 -2.43 38.37
CA HIS A 616 2.50 -3.55 38.98
C HIS A 616 3.97 -3.20 39.23
N GLN A 617 4.62 -2.60 38.24
CA GLN A 617 6.01 -2.15 38.34
C GLN A 617 6.20 -1.08 39.42
N ALA A 618 5.29 -0.11 39.52
CA ALA A 618 5.34 0.90 40.58
C ALA A 618 5.25 0.26 41.97
N ASN A 619 4.35 -0.72 42.15
CA ASN A 619 4.23 -1.46 43.41
C ASN A 619 5.48 -2.29 43.70
N GLU A 620 6.04 -2.98 42.72
CA GLU A 620 7.24 -3.79 42.89
C GLU A 620 8.46 -2.94 43.26
N LEU A 621 8.65 -1.80 42.58
CA LEU A 621 9.73 -0.86 42.87
C LEU A 621 9.54 -0.20 44.25
N PHE A 622 8.30 0.06 44.67
CA PHE A 622 8.00 0.54 46.03
C PHE A 622 8.35 -0.53 47.08
N GLU A 623 7.89 -1.78 46.90
CA GLU A 623 8.11 -2.86 47.88
C GLU A 623 9.59 -3.26 48.02
N LYS A 624 10.32 -3.35 46.90
CA LYS A 624 11.73 -3.81 46.90
C LYS A 624 12.73 -2.68 47.17
N TYR A 625 12.45 -1.47 46.67
CA TYR A 625 13.43 -0.38 46.61
C TYR A 625 12.93 0.96 47.19
N ASN A 626 11.69 1.01 47.71
CA ASN A 626 11.05 2.22 48.26
C ASN A 626 10.97 3.38 47.26
N PHE A 627 10.78 3.09 45.97
CA PHE A 627 10.55 4.13 44.96
C PHE A 627 9.24 4.86 45.24
N VAL A 628 9.21 6.16 44.98
CA VAL A 628 8.05 7.02 45.19
C VAL A 628 7.65 7.71 43.89
N ASN A 629 6.36 8.00 43.76
CA ASN A 629 5.84 8.69 42.59
C ASN A 629 6.12 10.19 42.69
N LEU A 630 6.60 10.80 41.61
CA LEU A 630 6.74 12.25 41.51
C LEU A 630 5.50 12.86 40.84
N PRO A 631 4.74 13.72 41.53
CA PRO A 631 3.46 14.21 41.02
C PRO A 631 3.64 15.19 39.85
N ILE A 632 2.82 15.06 38.81
CA ILE A 632 2.77 16.06 37.75
C ILE A 632 1.72 17.12 38.15
N VAL A 633 2.20 18.31 38.54
CA VAL A 633 1.35 19.43 38.94
C VAL A 633 0.88 20.17 37.69
N THR A 634 -0.41 19.98 37.37
CA THR A 634 -1.10 20.70 36.31
C THR A 634 -1.92 21.84 36.93
N ALA A 635 -1.62 23.09 36.60
CA ALA A 635 -2.44 24.24 36.99
C ALA A 635 -3.77 24.22 36.21
N ALA A 636 -4.77 23.53 36.74
CA ALA A 636 -6.12 23.56 36.19
C ALA A 636 -6.95 24.59 36.97
N THR A 637 -6.90 25.85 36.55
CA THR A 637 -7.98 26.82 36.83
C THR A 637 -8.65 27.16 35.51
N ALA A 638 -9.98 27.33 35.54
CA ALA A 638 -10.87 27.39 34.38
C ALA A 638 -10.53 28.43 33.29
N ASP A 639 -9.59 29.35 33.54
CA ASP A 639 -9.21 30.44 32.64
C ASP A 639 -7.74 30.42 32.17
N THR A 640 -6.97 29.36 32.47
CA THR A 640 -5.58 29.23 32.00
C THR A 640 -5.40 28.04 31.07
N LYS A 641 -4.81 28.26 29.89
CA LYS A 641 -4.45 27.22 28.92
C LYS A 641 -3.58 26.17 29.63
N SER A 642 -3.86 24.89 29.41
CA SER A 642 -3.03 23.79 29.92
C SER A 642 -1.56 24.02 29.60
N SER A 643 -0.66 23.71 30.54
CA SER A 643 0.80 23.81 30.34
C SER A 643 1.32 22.85 29.25
N TYR A 644 0.52 21.85 28.87
CA TYR A 644 0.78 20.88 27.82
C TYR A 644 -0.05 21.21 26.58
N PHE A 645 0.52 21.04 25.38
CA PHE A 645 -0.18 21.28 24.11
C PHE A 645 -1.00 20.06 23.64
N THR A 646 -0.84 18.92 24.32
CA THR A 646 -1.55 17.67 24.06
C THR A 646 -2.38 17.25 25.27
N ASP A 647 -3.39 16.39 25.07
CA ASP A 647 -4.22 15.88 26.17
C ASP A 647 -3.36 15.14 27.21
N MET A 648 -3.73 15.22 28.49
CA MET A 648 -3.04 14.45 29.52
C MET A 648 -3.52 12.99 29.52
N PRO A 649 -2.62 12.00 29.72
CA PRO A 649 -3.02 10.61 29.90
C PRO A 649 -4.01 10.44 31.06
N SER A 650 -4.90 9.46 30.93
CA SER A 650 -5.93 9.18 31.95
C SER A 650 -5.34 8.81 33.31
N ARG A 651 -4.12 8.26 33.34
CA ARG A 651 -3.39 7.88 34.55
C ARG A 651 -2.04 8.58 34.58
N LYS A 652 -1.94 9.63 35.39
CA LYS A 652 -0.73 10.45 35.52
C LYS A 652 0.12 10.14 36.74
N ASP A 653 -0.44 9.43 37.71
CA ASP A 653 0.16 9.30 39.04
C ASP A 653 1.37 8.36 39.04
N ASP A 654 1.39 7.35 38.16
CA ASP A 654 2.44 6.31 38.11
C ASP A 654 3.46 6.53 36.98
N LEU A 655 3.44 7.69 36.30
CA LEU A 655 4.31 7.92 35.13
C LEU A 655 5.78 8.10 35.53
N ILE A 656 6.03 8.86 36.59
CA ILE A 656 7.38 9.19 37.07
C ILE A 656 7.60 8.52 38.43
N LEU A 657 8.54 7.60 38.48
CA LEU A 657 8.98 6.92 39.68
C LEU A 657 10.41 7.35 40.03
N ALA A 658 10.71 7.56 41.30
CA ALA A 658 12.01 8.01 41.75
C ALA A 658 12.48 7.25 43.00
N SER A 659 13.77 7.00 43.09
CA SER A 659 14.40 6.41 44.28
C SER A 659 14.26 7.33 45.51
N PRO A 660 14.31 6.80 46.73
CA PRO A 660 14.28 7.62 47.95
C PRO A 660 15.44 8.63 47.98
N ASP A 661 15.20 9.79 48.59
CA ASP A 661 16.17 10.89 48.74
C ASP A 661 16.81 11.41 47.44
N ILE A 662 16.11 11.28 46.30
CA ILE A 662 16.59 11.71 44.98
C ILE A 662 17.07 13.18 44.92
N TYR A 663 16.47 14.07 45.72
CA TYR A 663 16.85 15.49 45.79
C TYR A 663 18.26 15.73 46.33
N ASN A 664 18.83 14.73 47.02
CA ASN A 664 20.15 14.77 47.64
C ASN A 664 21.17 13.89 46.87
N ALA A 665 20.81 13.38 45.69
CA ALA A 665 21.71 12.59 44.87
C ALA A 665 22.80 13.47 44.22
N GLU A 666 24.02 12.93 44.13
CA GLU A 666 25.14 13.55 43.40
C GLU A 666 25.18 13.09 41.93
N THR A 667 24.87 11.81 41.72
CA THR A 667 24.79 11.17 40.40
C THR A 667 23.38 10.66 40.18
N LEU A 668 22.74 11.09 39.09
CA LEU A 668 21.36 10.75 38.74
C LEU A 668 21.32 9.95 37.42
N VAL A 669 20.72 8.76 37.46
CA VAL A 669 20.41 7.97 36.26
C VAL A 669 18.92 8.12 35.96
N VAL A 670 18.61 8.65 34.77
CA VAL A 670 17.22 8.87 34.32
C VAL A 670 16.90 7.92 33.16
N THR A 671 16.00 6.97 33.40
CA THR A 671 15.42 6.12 32.36
C THR A 671 14.15 6.75 31.81
N ILE A 672 14.03 6.78 30.48
CA ILE A 672 12.82 7.20 29.79
C ILE A 672 12.47 6.15 28.72
N HIS A 673 11.27 5.61 28.77
CA HIS A 673 10.92 4.47 27.94
C HIS A 673 9.47 4.48 27.45
N ASP A 674 9.26 3.86 26.30
CA ASP A 674 7.93 3.44 25.85
C ASP A 674 7.39 2.31 26.74
N PRO A 675 6.09 1.96 26.68
CA PRO A 675 5.55 0.86 27.46
C PRO A 675 6.22 -0.46 27.08
N HIS A 676 6.24 -1.38 28.05
CA HIS A 676 6.89 -2.67 27.92
C HIS A 676 6.28 -3.55 26.81
N GLU A 677 7.13 -4.29 26.09
CA GLU A 677 6.67 -5.22 25.06
C GLU A 677 6.04 -6.46 25.71
N ILE A 678 5.00 -7.02 25.08
CA ILE A 678 4.32 -8.22 25.57
C ILE A 678 4.48 -9.31 24.52
N TRP A 679 5.19 -10.38 24.88
CA TRP A 679 5.17 -11.58 24.08
C TRP A 679 3.92 -12.37 24.41
N ALA A 680 2.85 -12.07 23.68
CA ALA A 680 1.55 -12.68 23.87
C ALA A 680 1.44 -14.00 23.12
N ASN A 681 1.04 -15.07 23.80
CA ASN A 681 0.56 -16.27 23.14
C ASN A 681 -0.94 -16.11 22.84
N ILE A 682 -1.26 -16.02 21.55
CA ILE A 682 -2.63 -15.76 21.09
C ILE A 682 -3.25 -17.10 20.69
N GLU A 683 -4.38 -17.43 21.32
CA GLU A 683 -5.16 -18.60 20.97
C GLU A 683 -5.61 -18.52 19.49
N PRO A 684 -5.16 -19.43 18.61
CA PRO A 684 -5.40 -19.33 17.17
C PRO A 684 -6.87 -19.36 16.76
N ASN A 685 -7.77 -19.85 17.63
CA ASN A 685 -9.20 -19.94 17.34
C ASN A 685 -9.99 -18.72 17.83
N SER A 686 -9.66 -18.19 19.00
CA SER A 686 -10.43 -17.14 19.67
C SER A 686 -9.77 -15.77 19.62
N GLY A 687 -8.50 -15.67 19.20
CA GLY A 687 -7.74 -14.41 19.25
C GLY A 687 -7.50 -13.88 20.66
N THR A 688 -7.80 -14.67 21.70
CA THR A 688 -7.62 -14.29 23.09
C THR A 688 -6.18 -14.52 23.51
N ILE A 689 -5.62 -13.59 24.27
CA ILE A 689 -4.28 -13.72 24.84
C ILE A 689 -4.35 -14.70 26.02
N ASP A 690 -3.54 -15.76 25.99
CA ASP A 690 -3.37 -16.66 27.13
C ASP A 690 -2.39 -16.03 28.14
N GLY A 691 -2.91 -15.61 29.29
CA GLY A 691 -2.09 -15.01 30.34
C GLY A 691 -1.08 -15.97 30.98
N GLY A 692 -1.29 -17.29 30.90
CA GLY A 692 -0.38 -18.27 31.52
C GLY A 692 0.92 -18.52 30.75
N SER A 693 0.90 -18.30 29.43
CA SER A 693 2.05 -18.49 28.55
C SER A 693 2.55 -17.21 27.88
N SER A 694 1.92 -16.07 28.18
CA SER A 694 2.38 -14.76 27.76
C SER A 694 3.38 -14.18 28.76
N VAL A 695 4.38 -13.45 28.26
CA VAL A 695 5.45 -12.86 29.08
C VAL A 695 5.57 -11.37 28.78
N VAL A 696 5.72 -10.56 29.82
CA VAL A 696 6.08 -9.15 29.70
C VAL A 696 7.60 -9.04 29.61
N LEU A 697 8.08 -8.38 28.55
CA LEU A 697 9.50 -8.12 28.33
C LEU A 697 9.83 -6.76 28.96
N GLU A 698 10.30 -6.82 30.21
CA GLU A 698 10.55 -5.63 31.02
C GLU A 698 11.89 -4.97 30.72
N HIS A 699 11.91 -3.65 30.51
CA HIS A 699 13.14 -2.91 30.26
C HIS A 699 14.07 -3.07 31.48
N PRO A 700 15.38 -3.26 31.29
CA PRO A 700 16.29 -3.73 32.33
C PRO A 700 16.69 -2.67 33.37
N MET A 701 15.76 -1.83 33.85
CA MET A 701 16.02 -0.77 34.83
C MET A 701 16.62 -1.33 36.13
N VAL A 702 16.04 -2.38 36.70
CA VAL A 702 16.55 -3.01 37.93
C VAL A 702 17.97 -3.54 37.73
N GLN A 703 18.25 -4.15 36.57
CA GLN A 703 19.58 -4.65 36.24
C GLN A 703 20.61 -3.51 36.09
N ILE A 704 20.22 -2.39 35.47
CA ILE A 704 21.04 -1.17 35.43
C ILE A 704 21.37 -0.72 36.85
N MET A 705 20.36 -0.61 37.70
CA MET A 705 20.54 -0.15 39.08
C MET A 705 21.43 -1.08 39.90
N GLU A 706 21.23 -2.39 39.82
CA GLU A 706 22.05 -3.37 40.55
C GLU A 706 23.49 -3.36 40.07
N LYS A 707 23.72 -3.36 38.75
CA LYS A 707 25.07 -3.38 38.16
C LYS A 707 25.83 -2.08 38.41
N VAL A 708 25.16 -0.93 38.31
CA VAL A 708 25.79 0.37 38.66
C VAL A 708 26.14 0.42 40.15
N LYS A 709 25.26 -0.08 41.03
CA LYS A 709 25.54 -0.14 42.47
C LYS A 709 26.66 -1.11 42.83
N SER A 710 26.76 -2.27 42.15
CA SER A 710 27.80 -3.27 42.45
C SER A 710 29.17 -2.79 42.01
N GLU A 711 29.29 -2.27 40.78
CA GLU A 711 30.58 -1.83 40.22
C GLU A 711 31.15 -0.62 40.98
N LEU A 712 30.28 0.35 41.33
CA LEU A 712 30.69 1.49 42.16
C LEU A 712 31.03 1.12 43.62
N ALA A 713 30.59 -0.06 44.09
CA ALA A 713 30.99 -0.58 45.40
C ALA A 713 32.31 -1.36 45.34
N GLU A 714 32.70 -1.86 44.16
CA GLU A 714 33.93 -2.60 43.93
C GLU A 714 35.11 -1.70 43.48
N SER A 715 34.84 -0.53 42.90
CA SER A 715 35.88 0.44 42.56
C SER A 715 36.51 1.06 43.81
N SER A 716 37.85 1.09 43.82
CA SER A 716 38.68 1.18 45.02
C SER A 716 38.80 2.59 45.61
N GLU A 717 37.75 3.09 46.24
CA GLU A 717 37.67 3.94 47.45
C GLU A 717 36.17 4.08 47.75
N PRO A 718 35.68 3.98 49.01
CA PRO A 718 34.26 4.17 49.31
C PRO A 718 33.89 5.64 49.09
N SER A 719 33.63 6.02 47.84
CA SER A 719 33.01 7.28 47.52
C SER A 719 31.58 7.21 48.08
N ASN A 720 31.28 8.08 49.02
CA ASN A 720 29.96 8.17 49.64
C ASN A 720 28.96 8.85 48.67
N GLU A 721 29.16 8.68 47.35
CA GLU A 721 28.38 9.32 46.29
C GLU A 721 26.96 8.76 46.32
N LYS A 722 26.00 9.65 46.56
CA LYS A 722 24.60 9.27 46.61
C LYS A 722 24.07 9.12 45.18
N LEU A 723 23.72 7.90 44.82
CA LEU A 723 23.08 7.56 43.55
C LEU A 723 21.56 7.76 43.64
N GLY A 724 21.01 8.49 42.67
CA GLY A 724 19.58 8.62 42.43
C GLY A 724 19.18 7.92 41.14
N PHE A 725 17.99 7.32 41.14
CA PHE A 725 17.39 6.70 39.97
C PHE A 725 16.00 7.30 39.73
N MET A 726 15.71 7.65 38.48
CA MET A 726 14.41 8.15 38.06
C MET A 726 13.96 7.38 36.82
N ASP A 727 12.72 6.91 36.85
CA ASP A 727 12.13 6.11 35.78
C ASP A 727 10.84 6.76 35.26
N ILE A 728 10.80 7.02 33.96
CA ILE A 728 9.74 7.77 33.28
C ILE A 728 9.15 6.91 32.16
N GLU A 729 7.89 6.52 32.31
CA GLU A 729 7.16 5.82 31.25
C GLU A 729 6.33 6.80 30.40
N ILE A 730 6.38 6.63 29.08
CA ILE A 730 5.57 7.38 28.12
C ILE A 730 4.43 6.48 27.62
N PRO A 731 3.16 6.78 27.93
CA PRO A 731 2.03 5.99 27.43
C PRO A 731 1.93 6.03 25.89
N SER A 732 1.62 4.88 25.28
CA SER A 732 1.52 4.76 23.80
C SER A 732 0.14 5.13 23.25
N LEU A 733 -0.94 5.01 24.03
CA LEU A 733 -2.32 5.25 23.58
C LEU A 733 -3.18 5.88 24.70
N ALA A 734 -3.87 6.99 24.40
CA ALA A 734 -4.96 7.48 25.23
C ALA A 734 -6.25 6.75 24.86
N LEU A 735 -6.89 6.07 25.80
CA LEU A 735 -8.24 5.52 25.58
C LEU A 735 -9.20 6.67 25.25
N PRO A 736 -10.11 6.53 24.26
CA PRO A 736 -11.17 7.51 24.03
C PRO A 736 -12.03 7.64 25.29
N SER A 737 -11.99 8.78 25.98
CA SER A 737 -12.90 9.06 27.09
C SER A 737 -14.21 9.61 26.55
N LYS A 738 -15.35 8.94 26.80
CA LYS A 738 -16.67 9.60 26.65
C LYS A 738 -16.75 10.73 27.69
N PRO A 739 -17.06 11.99 27.30
CA PRO A 739 -17.41 13.00 28.29
C PRO A 739 -18.70 12.55 28.98
N ILE A 740 -18.66 12.43 30.30
CA ILE A 740 -19.86 12.12 31.09
C ILE A 740 -20.88 13.25 30.86
N GLY A 741 -21.97 12.95 30.13
CA GLY A 741 -23.15 13.80 30.01
C GLY A 741 -23.38 14.59 28.71
N SER A 742 -22.68 14.30 27.60
CA SER A 742 -22.92 14.98 26.31
C SER A 742 -23.35 14.00 25.20
N LEU A 743 -24.43 14.33 24.48
CA LEU A 743 -24.86 13.66 23.23
C LEU A 743 -23.96 13.99 22.02
N ALA A 744 -22.78 14.60 22.24
CA ALA A 744 -21.84 14.89 21.16
C ALA A 744 -20.95 13.67 20.85
N ASN A 745 -20.64 13.49 19.56
CA ASN A 745 -19.70 12.50 19.04
C ASN A 745 -18.42 12.40 19.91
N PRO A 746 -17.81 11.21 20.06
CA PRO A 746 -16.57 11.04 20.80
C PRO A 746 -15.53 12.03 20.29
N SER A 747 -15.05 12.92 21.15
CA SER A 747 -13.95 13.83 20.81
C SER A 747 -12.71 12.98 20.58
N VAL A 748 -12.21 12.95 19.34
CA VAL A 748 -10.93 12.33 19.00
C VAL A 748 -9.86 12.97 19.88
N SER A 749 -9.18 12.17 20.71
CA SER A 749 -8.10 12.67 21.56
C SER A 749 -6.98 13.24 20.69
N THR A 750 -6.42 14.37 21.12
CA THR A 750 -5.24 15.00 20.49
C THR A 750 -3.92 14.46 21.07
N TYR A 751 -3.98 13.36 21.82
CA TYR A 751 -2.82 12.74 22.44
C TYR A 751 -1.78 12.31 21.40
N SER A 752 -0.55 12.79 21.55
CA SER A 752 0.59 12.34 20.75
C SER A 752 1.72 11.92 21.71
N PRO A 753 2.10 10.63 21.77
CA PRO A 753 3.18 10.15 22.64
C PRO A 753 4.50 10.90 22.42
N THR A 754 4.81 11.21 21.16
CA THR A 754 6.03 11.93 20.77
C THR A 754 6.05 13.38 21.25
N ILE A 755 4.91 14.09 21.22
CA ILE A 755 4.82 15.47 21.72
C ILE A 755 4.78 15.46 23.25
N PHE A 756 3.97 14.56 23.82
CA PHE A 756 3.83 14.41 25.27
C PHE A 756 5.17 14.10 25.94
N SER A 757 5.93 13.13 25.43
CA SER A 757 7.27 12.80 25.97
C SER A 757 8.23 13.97 25.97
N GLN A 758 8.21 14.79 24.90
CA GLN A 758 9.02 16.00 24.81
C GLN A 758 8.64 17.01 25.88
N GLU A 759 7.35 17.28 26.08
CA GLU A 759 6.87 18.22 27.09
C GLU A 759 7.10 17.70 28.52
N LEU A 760 6.89 16.41 28.75
CA LEU A 760 7.08 15.78 30.04
C LEU A 760 8.53 15.86 30.49
N LEU A 761 9.49 15.55 29.62
CA LEU A 761 10.91 15.61 30.01
C LEU A 761 11.37 17.06 30.25
N LEU A 762 10.87 18.03 29.49
CA LEU A 762 11.11 19.46 29.77
C LEU A 762 10.53 19.87 31.13
N TYR A 763 9.32 19.40 31.44
CA TYR A 763 8.68 19.64 32.73
C TYR A 763 9.49 19.05 33.89
N VAL A 764 9.95 17.80 33.75
CA VAL A 764 10.79 17.13 34.76
C VAL A 764 12.11 17.88 34.96
N TRP A 765 12.74 18.32 33.87
CA TRP A 765 13.96 19.12 33.94
C TRP A 765 13.77 20.41 34.74
N ASP A 766 12.74 21.18 34.39
CA ASP A 766 12.52 22.52 34.96
C ASP A 766 12.00 22.48 36.41
N ASN A 767 11.18 21.48 36.76
CA ASN A 767 10.48 21.46 38.06
C ASN A 767 11.15 20.57 39.10
N TYR A 768 11.94 19.58 38.67
CA TYR A 768 12.62 18.65 39.58
C TYR A 768 14.14 18.77 39.46
N ILE A 769 14.71 18.42 38.31
CA ILE A 769 16.16 18.27 38.15
C ILE A 769 16.90 19.58 38.46
N THR A 770 16.38 20.72 37.99
CA THR A 770 16.99 22.04 38.21
C THR A 770 17.02 22.46 39.70
N TYR A 771 16.11 21.92 40.53
CA TYR A 771 16.03 22.25 41.95
C TYR A 771 16.80 21.28 42.85
N PHE A 772 17.35 20.20 42.30
CA PHE A 772 18.19 19.26 43.04
C PHE A 772 19.59 19.86 43.21
N SER A 773 19.87 20.39 44.41
CA SER A 773 21.03 21.25 44.67
C SER A 773 22.39 20.53 44.58
N ASN A 774 22.41 19.20 44.66
CA ASN A 774 23.63 18.41 44.82
C ASN A 774 24.01 17.63 43.55
N ILE A 775 23.21 17.72 42.48
CA ILE A 775 23.48 16.97 41.25
C ILE A 775 24.70 17.53 40.54
N LYS A 776 25.66 16.64 40.25
CA LYS A 776 26.87 16.91 39.48
C LYS A 776 26.91 16.13 38.18
N LYS A 777 26.32 14.92 38.16
CA LYS A 777 26.37 13.99 37.04
C LYS A 777 24.97 13.46 36.72
N ILE A 778 24.56 13.54 35.46
CA ILE A 778 23.33 12.96 34.94
C ILE A 778 23.65 12.03 33.77
N VAL A 779 23.10 10.82 33.80
CA VAL A 779 23.12 9.89 32.67
C VAL A 779 21.69 9.60 32.24
N PHE A 780 21.40 9.78 30.95
CA PHE A 780 20.09 9.45 30.38
C PHE A 780 20.13 8.10 29.67
N VAL A 781 19.11 7.28 29.89
CA VAL A 781 18.91 6.00 29.20
C VAL A 781 17.53 6.01 28.56
N GLY A 782 17.48 5.96 27.23
CA GLY A 782 16.25 5.96 26.44
C GLY A 782 15.95 4.60 25.84
N PHE A 783 14.70 4.16 25.91
CA PHE A 783 14.23 2.94 25.25
C PHE A 783 13.06 3.26 24.31
N GLY A 784 13.11 2.76 23.07
CA GLY A 784 12.08 2.99 22.06
C GLY A 784 12.07 4.42 21.52
N ASP A 785 10.92 4.93 21.10
CA ASP A 785 10.71 6.29 20.57
C ASP A 785 10.84 7.38 21.64
N ALA A 786 10.59 7.06 22.91
CA ALA A 786 10.69 8.00 24.03
C ALA A 786 12.07 8.69 24.15
N TYR A 787 13.16 8.05 23.69
CA TYR A 787 14.50 8.66 23.70
C TYR A 787 14.58 9.98 22.92
N GLN A 788 13.69 10.19 21.94
CA GLN A 788 13.61 11.40 21.15
C GLN A 788 13.27 12.64 21.99
N ALA A 789 12.72 12.46 23.19
CA ALA A 789 12.53 13.52 24.17
C ALA A 789 13.86 14.04 24.72
N ILE A 790 14.85 13.16 24.93
CA ILE A 790 16.20 13.54 25.41
C ILE A 790 16.88 14.46 24.39
N VAL A 791 16.85 14.10 23.11
CA VAL A 791 17.40 14.93 22.03
C VAL A 791 16.66 16.28 21.93
N HIS A 792 15.36 16.28 22.23
CA HIS A 792 14.57 17.51 22.27
C HIS A 792 14.97 18.43 23.42
N LEU A 793 15.17 17.87 24.62
CA LEU A 793 15.64 18.58 25.80
C LEU A 793 16.94 19.34 25.48
N TYR A 794 17.92 18.65 24.88
CA TYR A 794 19.20 19.27 24.53
C TYR A 794 19.06 20.38 23.48
N SER A 795 18.04 20.31 22.62
CA SER A 795 17.77 21.36 21.63
C SER A 795 17.07 22.60 22.22
N LYS A 796 16.43 22.47 23.39
CA LYS A 796 15.55 23.50 23.98
C LYS A 796 16.08 24.15 25.24
N ARG A 797 17.09 23.56 25.89
CA ARG A 797 17.75 24.15 27.06
C ARG A 797 19.12 24.74 26.69
N PRO A 798 19.63 25.72 27.45
CA PRO A 798 20.95 26.30 27.21
C PRO A 798 22.05 25.21 27.19
N PRO A 799 22.93 25.19 26.18
CA PRO A 799 23.98 24.17 26.07
C PRO A 799 24.91 24.11 27.27
N GLN A 800 25.16 25.24 27.95
CA GLN A 800 26.01 25.30 29.14
C GLN A 800 25.41 24.47 30.29
N GLU A 801 24.13 24.64 30.58
CA GLU A 801 23.43 23.90 31.64
C GLU A 801 23.47 22.40 31.39
N ILE A 802 23.28 21.97 30.14
CA ILE A 802 23.32 20.55 29.76
C ILE A 802 24.74 19.98 29.87
N LYS A 803 25.74 20.66 29.30
CA LYS A 803 27.15 20.18 29.26
C LYS A 803 27.78 20.07 30.64
N GLU A 804 27.36 20.90 31.59
CA GLU A 804 27.88 20.90 32.96
C GLU A 804 27.47 19.63 33.73
N VAL A 805 26.20 19.24 33.63
CA VAL A 805 25.63 18.16 34.45
C VAL A 805 25.50 16.82 33.70
N VAL A 806 25.19 16.81 32.41
CA VAL A 806 25.00 15.57 31.66
C VAL A 806 26.35 15.00 31.24
N LYS A 807 26.61 13.74 31.60
CA LYS A 807 27.88 13.05 31.27
C LYS A 807 27.71 12.01 30.17
N GLY A 808 26.54 11.39 30.06
CA GLY A 808 26.29 10.34 29.07
C GLY A 808 24.83 10.22 28.65
N THR A 809 24.59 9.75 27.42
CA THR A 809 23.27 9.36 26.93
C THR A 809 23.34 8.03 26.20
N ILE A 810 22.49 7.09 26.58
CA ILE A 810 22.31 5.82 25.88
C ILE A 810 20.91 5.79 25.32
N ALA A 811 20.76 5.33 24.08
CA ALA A 811 19.45 5.13 23.49
C ALA A 811 19.39 3.79 22.76
N PHE A 812 18.36 3.00 23.06
CA PHE A 812 18.00 1.79 22.32
C PHE A 812 16.81 2.14 21.42
N ALA A 813 17.11 2.44 20.15
CA ALA A 813 16.11 2.92 19.18
C ALA A 813 15.64 1.84 18.21
N ALA A 814 16.30 0.67 18.12
CA ALA A 814 15.92 -0.42 17.21
C ALA A 814 15.60 0.06 15.78
N LYS A 815 14.34 -0.05 15.32
CA LYS A 815 13.86 0.39 14.00
C LYS A 815 13.33 1.84 13.98
N SER A 816 13.23 2.49 15.14
CA SER A 816 12.70 3.85 15.26
C SER A 816 13.47 4.87 14.44
N PRO A 817 12.79 5.87 13.84
CA PRO A 817 13.45 6.90 13.06
C PRO A 817 14.32 7.78 13.97
N LEU A 818 15.56 8.01 13.54
CA LEU A 818 16.50 8.79 14.35
C LEU A 818 16.16 10.29 14.32
N LYS A 819 16.03 10.90 15.50
CA LYS A 819 15.83 12.35 15.63
C LYS A 819 17.15 13.10 15.54
N PRO A 820 17.33 14.02 14.57
CA PRO A 820 18.54 14.81 14.48
C PRO A 820 18.55 15.88 15.57
N LEU A 821 19.69 16.05 16.22
CA LEU A 821 19.93 17.19 17.08
C LEU A 821 20.11 18.45 16.22
N VAL A 822 19.26 19.45 16.46
CA VAL A 822 19.30 20.75 15.77
C VAL A 822 19.43 21.84 16.82
N SER A 823 20.67 22.21 17.13
CA SER A 823 20.97 23.34 18.00
C SER A 823 20.97 24.63 17.18
N VAL A 824 20.16 25.61 17.59
CA VAL A 824 20.09 26.95 16.96
C VAL A 824 21.17 27.89 17.53
N MET A 825 21.66 27.59 18.73
CA MET A 825 22.50 28.49 19.53
C MET A 825 24.00 28.17 19.43
N ASP A 826 24.37 26.88 19.31
CA ASP A 826 25.75 26.40 19.41
C ASP A 826 25.97 25.15 18.56
N GLU A 827 26.80 25.25 17.52
CA GLU A 827 27.16 24.11 16.65
C GLU A 827 28.01 23.06 17.37
N SER A 828 28.78 23.44 18.40
CA SER A 828 29.60 22.51 19.17
C SER A 828 28.79 21.51 19.98
N MET A 829 27.48 21.75 20.14
CA MET A 829 26.57 20.84 20.82
C MET A 829 26.39 19.53 20.04
N VAL A 830 26.43 19.57 18.70
CA VAL A 830 26.38 18.35 17.88
C VAL A 830 27.62 17.48 18.12
N ASP A 831 28.77 18.11 18.25
CA ASP A 831 30.04 17.42 18.48
C ASP A 831 30.13 16.83 19.88
N TRP A 832 29.66 17.59 20.88
CA TRP A 832 29.51 17.12 22.26
C TRP A 832 28.54 15.93 22.34
N TYR A 833 27.37 16.02 21.69
CA TYR A 833 26.39 14.93 21.68
C TYR A 833 26.96 13.67 21.03
N TYR A 834 27.70 13.80 19.93
CA TYR A 834 28.38 12.65 19.30
C TYR A 834 29.41 11.97 20.21
N GLN A 835 30.10 12.74 21.07
CA GLN A 835 31.09 12.20 21.99
C GLN A 835 30.45 11.54 23.22
N ASN A 836 29.39 12.14 23.76
CA ASN A 836 28.75 11.77 25.03
C ASN A 836 27.44 10.99 24.84
N SER A 837 27.18 10.43 23.65
CA SER A 837 26.02 9.57 23.43
C SER A 837 26.33 8.33 22.61
N VAL A 838 25.64 7.24 22.92
CA VAL A 838 25.62 5.99 22.16
C VAL A 838 24.18 5.64 21.81
N VAL A 839 23.91 5.37 20.54
CA VAL A 839 22.58 5.06 20.02
C VAL A 839 22.61 3.71 19.32
N PHE A 840 22.00 2.69 19.91
CA PHE A 840 21.91 1.35 19.34
C PHE A 840 20.69 1.23 18.43
N THR A 841 20.91 0.77 17.20
CA THR A 841 19.85 0.58 16.19
C THR A 841 19.90 -0.81 15.58
N SER A 842 18.76 -1.29 15.08
CA SER A 842 18.68 -2.50 14.26
C SER A 842 19.42 -2.30 12.94
N HIS A 843 19.90 -3.39 12.37
CA HIS A 843 20.49 -3.40 11.03
C HIS A 843 19.52 -2.97 9.91
N LEU A 844 18.20 -3.05 10.16
CA LEU A 844 17.13 -2.63 9.25
C LEU A 844 16.72 -1.17 9.43
N ASN A 845 17.35 -0.42 10.34
CA ASN A 845 17.01 0.98 10.55
C ASN A 845 17.27 1.82 9.28
N SER A 846 16.36 2.75 8.99
CA SER A 846 16.44 3.65 7.83
C SER A 846 17.74 4.46 7.73
N CYS A 847 18.46 4.66 8.86
CA CYS A 847 19.74 5.35 8.87
C CYS A 847 20.86 4.60 8.13
N TRP A 848 20.74 3.28 7.95
CA TRP A 848 21.69 2.44 7.22
C TRP A 848 21.35 2.33 5.72
N THR A 849 20.10 2.60 5.35
CA THR A 849 19.63 2.58 3.96
C THR A 849 19.78 3.96 3.31
N SER A 850 20.40 4.04 2.13
CA SER A 850 20.63 5.32 1.44
C SER A 850 19.31 6.02 1.05
N THR A 851 18.91 7.05 1.81
CA THR A 851 17.94 8.04 1.32
C THR A 851 18.64 8.98 0.32
N GLY A 852 18.54 8.67 -0.97
CA GLY A 852 19.02 9.56 -2.03
C GLY A 852 18.88 9.00 -3.45
N SER A 853 17.81 9.40 -4.15
CA SER A 853 17.52 9.23 -5.59
C SER A 853 17.48 7.81 -6.16
N GLY A 854 16.38 7.46 -6.84
CA GLY A 854 16.15 6.19 -7.53
C GLY A 854 17.19 5.81 -8.59
N ARG A 855 18.36 5.37 -8.14
CA ARG A 855 19.28 4.52 -8.90
C ARG A 855 19.34 3.18 -8.19
N ALA A 856 19.24 2.14 -9.03
CA ALA A 856 19.27 0.74 -8.66
C ALA A 856 20.31 0.43 -7.57
N ALA A 857 19.94 -0.51 -6.70
CA ALA A 857 20.71 -1.05 -5.60
C ALA A 857 21.91 -1.90 -6.06
N ASP A 858 22.78 -1.34 -6.91
CA ASP A 858 23.96 -2.03 -7.47
C ASP A 858 25.30 -1.46 -6.98
N SER A 859 25.32 -0.73 -5.87
CA SER A 859 26.55 -0.51 -5.12
C SER A 859 26.29 -0.58 -3.63
N ALA A 860 26.62 -1.74 -3.05
CA ALA A 860 26.75 -1.97 -1.62
C ALA A 860 27.81 -1.02 -1.05
N ASP A 861 27.42 0.17 -0.63
CA ASP A 861 28.23 1.02 0.24
C ASP A 861 27.75 0.81 1.68
N GLU A 862 28.00 -0.40 2.21
CA GLU A 862 27.61 -0.84 3.57
C GLU A 862 28.26 0.01 4.69
N ASN A 863 29.12 0.98 4.35
CA ASN A 863 29.97 1.71 5.29
C ASN A 863 29.63 3.20 5.48
N LYS A 864 28.50 3.68 4.98
CA LYS A 864 28.12 5.09 5.20
C LYS A 864 27.69 5.30 6.66
N ARG A 865 28.59 5.85 7.46
CA ARG A 865 28.33 6.18 8.87
C ARG A 865 27.20 7.22 8.98
N PRO A 866 26.24 7.04 9.90
CA PRO A 866 25.23 8.04 10.23
C PRO A 866 25.86 9.38 10.58
N ARG A 867 25.16 10.48 10.26
CA ARG A 867 25.66 11.84 10.52
C ARG A 867 25.79 12.08 12.03
N ARG A 868 26.82 12.83 12.44
CA ARG A 868 27.14 13.15 13.86
C ARG A 868 25.95 13.72 14.66
N LYS A 869 25.03 14.41 13.99
CA LYS A 869 23.78 14.95 14.57
C LYS A 869 22.84 13.90 15.20
N PHE A 870 23.07 12.60 14.94
CA PHE A 870 22.30 11.50 15.52
C PHE A 870 22.98 10.84 16.72
N GLY A 871 24.12 11.36 17.19
CA GLY A 871 24.93 10.72 18.21
C GLY A 871 25.86 9.65 17.64
N ARG A 872 26.55 8.89 18.50
CA ARG A 872 27.35 7.73 18.06
C ARG A 872 26.43 6.55 17.80
N VAL A 873 25.97 6.43 16.55
CA VAL A 873 25.05 5.36 16.15
C VAL A 873 25.81 4.07 15.92
N LEU A 874 25.44 3.01 16.65
CA LEU A 874 25.99 1.67 16.56
C LEU A 874 24.94 0.70 16.03
N LYS A 875 25.38 -0.24 15.19
CA LYS A 875 24.54 -1.25 14.56
C LYS A 875 24.52 -2.52 15.42
N SER A 876 23.33 -3.01 15.76
CA SER A 876 23.11 -4.34 16.35
C SER A 876 22.76 -5.35 15.25
N GLY A 877 23.06 -6.63 15.49
CA GLY A 877 22.63 -7.73 14.63
C GLY A 877 21.15 -8.08 14.78
N SER A 878 20.50 -7.56 15.83
CA SER A 878 19.10 -7.81 16.18
C SER A 878 18.14 -6.79 15.58
N ASP A 879 16.84 -7.11 15.62
CA ASP A 879 15.78 -6.33 14.98
C ASP A 879 14.76 -5.67 15.91
N ASN A 880 14.22 -6.43 16.87
CA ASN A 880 13.21 -5.91 17.80
C ASN A 880 13.87 -5.12 18.92
N LEU A 881 13.09 -4.27 19.60
CA LEU A 881 13.63 -3.43 20.68
C LEU A 881 14.23 -4.27 21.80
N TRP A 882 13.51 -5.28 22.28
CA TRP A 882 14.02 -6.21 23.29
C TRP A 882 15.33 -6.91 22.87
N ASP A 883 15.40 -7.41 21.64
CA ASP A 883 16.57 -8.13 21.14
C ASP A 883 17.80 -7.22 21.01
N VAL A 884 17.59 -5.96 20.61
CA VAL A 884 18.65 -4.94 20.56
C VAL A 884 19.11 -4.56 21.96
N ILE A 885 18.18 -4.42 22.92
CA ILE A 885 18.51 -4.19 24.32
C ILE A 885 19.35 -5.36 24.83
N SER A 886 18.90 -6.60 24.68
CA SER A 886 19.60 -7.79 25.19
C SER A 886 20.99 -7.98 24.58
N ASP A 887 21.16 -7.72 23.27
CA ASP A 887 22.45 -7.83 22.58
C ASP A 887 23.44 -6.75 23.05
N LYS A 888 22.96 -5.50 23.18
CA LYS A 888 23.80 -4.32 23.44
C LYS A 888 23.77 -3.83 24.89
N PHE A 889 23.13 -4.56 25.79
CA PHE A 889 22.96 -4.17 27.19
C PHE A 889 24.31 -3.93 27.88
N ASN A 890 25.23 -4.90 27.79
CA ASN A 890 26.53 -4.78 28.46
C ASN A 890 27.33 -3.59 27.93
N GLU A 891 27.41 -3.41 26.61
CA GLU A 891 28.09 -2.27 25.98
C GLU A 891 27.46 -0.93 26.39
N GLY A 892 26.14 -0.88 26.55
CA GLY A 892 25.44 0.28 27.09
C GLY A 892 25.79 0.55 28.55
N ILE A 893 25.78 -0.46 29.41
CA ILE A 893 26.13 -0.31 30.83
C ILE A 893 27.58 0.14 30.99
N ASP A 894 28.52 -0.45 30.25
CA ASP A 894 29.93 -0.09 30.35
C ASP A 894 30.10 1.41 30.01
N PHE A 895 29.34 1.93 29.04
CA PHE A 895 29.29 3.36 28.76
C PHE A 895 28.67 4.20 29.90
N VAL A 896 27.67 3.69 30.64
CA VAL A 896 27.15 4.36 31.85
C VAL A 896 28.26 4.49 32.88
N LEU A 897 28.97 3.40 33.15
CA LEU A 897 30.04 3.35 34.15
C LEU A 897 31.19 4.28 33.77
N ASP A 898 31.65 4.24 32.52
CA ASP A 898 32.66 5.15 31.98
C ASP A 898 32.24 6.63 32.05
N SER A 899 30.93 6.92 31.99
CA SER A 899 30.41 8.29 32.11
C SER A 899 30.31 8.76 33.57
N ILE A 900 30.25 7.85 34.53
CA ILE A 900 30.13 8.13 35.96
C ILE A 900 31.52 8.20 36.61
N GLU A 901 32.38 7.24 36.32
CA GLU A 901 33.78 7.24 36.73
C GLU A 901 34.50 8.28 35.88
N ASP A 902 34.79 9.45 36.45
CA ASP A 902 35.64 10.43 35.78
C ASP A 902 37.01 9.77 35.58
N LEU A 903 37.25 9.15 34.43
CA LEU A 903 38.60 8.88 33.93
C LEU A 903 39.24 10.25 33.66
N SER A 904 39.69 10.88 34.74
CA SER A 904 40.58 12.02 34.74
C SER A 904 41.73 11.66 33.81
N GLY A 905 41.88 12.43 32.73
CA GLY A 905 42.92 12.22 31.75
C GLY A 905 44.30 12.16 32.41
N THR A 906 44.84 10.95 32.56
CA THR A 906 46.26 10.69 32.42
C THR A 906 46.59 10.62 30.94
N GLU A 907 46.51 11.77 30.26
CA GLU A 907 47.20 12.00 28.99
C GLU A 907 47.91 13.37 29.04
N GLU A 908 48.77 13.54 30.05
CA GLU A 908 49.97 14.35 29.90
C GLU A 908 51.16 13.55 30.46
N SER A 909 52.11 13.24 29.56
CA SER A 909 53.40 12.55 29.75
C SER A 909 53.45 11.01 29.68
N SER A 910 53.42 10.47 28.45
CA SER A 910 54.56 9.72 27.86
C SER A 910 54.31 9.37 26.40
#